data_AF-A0A1M3CRC1-F1
#
_entry.id   AF-A0A1M3CRC1-F1
#
_cell.length_a   1.000
_cell.length_b   1.000
_cell.length_c   1.000
_cell.angle_alpha   90.00
_cell.angle_beta   90.00
_cell.angle_gamma   90.00
#
_symmetry.space_group_name_H-M   'P 1'
#
loop_
_entity.id
_entity.type
_entity.pdbx_description
1 polymer ?
#
loop_
_entity_poly.entity_id
_entity_poly.type
_entity_poly.pdbx_seq_one_letter_code
_entity_poly.pdbx_strand_id
1 'polypeptide(L)'
;MAKGTEKVKIDGNLTAAIEKESKKFQENYLWLEQSMPSNFFAEVGQENAMLITHSLMGFHLQDFFSTIHLKGAAIVMCLDSADADLKILKNYSFYGIKNYETFVSNSPPPLPGITAFLRIATIYFTEESDNKEKPLPAETKELLHQMVKERNPALNEKEFEKLISGISHRFLRSLPFDRLMLAIEMFFRAQTRDNCQYELHRNQNWKKDGTASLHITLAWRNVPKYNFLYRLARTIHRHGLIMKRVNATYIDPLSRHSVLIMALELSGPGTKAAWEVADIHDFLRELVTGKYFSSFDRIDDQLVSKGVISGNMGNLLRSMVYFIHQALVNLDVNLYTIENIEEALCRHPELTAKICEAFRAKFDPSRHKYSEYEEIREKFLQDLSHLDTGQIDFDTRRKNVLYQAMNMVHYTLKTNFYRTNFTALSFRLNPQYLDHIPFEREKKFPVLPYGIFFMKGMHFFGFHIRFKDLSRGGLRTVLPEHPEFETVERNSVFTECYNLAYTQHMKNKDIPEGGSKGIIFLKSFERADSEVAIIEKELENSKYDPAEIQMKIENYKIEQKTEHLYQAQRSFVESLITIVNCDPDGTIRAKNIVDYWKRPEYLYLGPDENMHDAMIKWIADFSAKYNYKPGSSFMSSKPKVGINHKQYGVTSLGINVYMEEVLKYLGINPQTDTFSLKMSGGPDGDVAGNQIYNLYRFYPKTAKLLALTDVSGTINDPEGLDLATLAELFKLGKGIKDYPPELLHAGGFLLDKSMKRSPTPFVQQTLCWRHVGGQLRQDWISGSEMNYLLRSNVHQTVTDIFIPSGGRPRTLNENNYEEFLDDKGKPTARAIVEGANLYLTAGARRELEKLGVLIIKDSSANKGGVICSSFEVLSGLTLGDQLFFENKNQIVDEILVRIKHCALLEARLLLKTHKETGQFLTDISNQISNHINQFTYHLLDYLDKTSLSKDSADPSMKCFLDYCLPLLRTYFQDYLLKEIPEHHKKAIIACHIASNLVYKKGLSWSPTVVDIFPVLIAQYD
;
A
#
# COMPACT_ATOMS: atom_id res chain seq x y z
N MET A 1 -57.65 27.44 -51.32
CA MET A 1 -57.25 28.43 -52.36
C MET A 1 -55.91 27.98 -52.93
N ALA A 2 -55.86 27.75 -54.23
CA ALA A 2 -54.64 27.48 -54.97
C ALA A 2 -53.69 28.68 -54.92
N LYS A 3 -52.39 28.43 -54.76
CA LYS A 3 -51.29 29.29 -55.28
C LYS A 3 -49.95 28.55 -55.22
N GLY A 4 -49.44 28.21 -56.41
CA GLY A 4 -48.03 28.33 -56.78
C GLY A 4 -47.04 27.26 -56.28
N THR A 5 -47.12 26.04 -56.80
CA THR A 5 -45.92 25.18 -56.92
C THR A 5 -45.23 25.48 -58.25
N GLU A 6 -44.20 26.34 -58.21
CA GLU A 6 -43.19 26.37 -59.26
C GLU A 6 -42.53 24.99 -59.32
N LYS A 7 -42.80 24.23 -60.39
CA LYS A 7 -42.01 23.04 -60.72
C LYS A 7 -40.61 23.51 -61.08
N VAL A 8 -39.68 23.37 -60.15
CA VAL A 8 -38.24 23.42 -60.43
C VAL A 8 -37.96 22.39 -61.53
N LYS A 9 -37.51 22.83 -62.71
CA LYS A 9 -36.97 21.95 -63.74
C LYS A 9 -35.68 21.36 -63.19
N ILE A 10 -35.74 20.11 -62.73
CA ILE A 10 -34.57 19.31 -62.35
C ILE A 10 -33.76 19.09 -63.64
N ASP A 11 -32.49 19.51 -63.62
CA ASP A 11 -31.52 19.30 -64.70
C ASP A 11 -31.40 17.79 -65.01
N GLY A 12 -31.31 17.41 -66.30
CA GLY A 12 -31.22 16.00 -66.71
C GLY A 12 -29.99 15.27 -66.13
N ASN A 13 -28.93 16.02 -65.83
CA ASN A 13 -27.75 15.51 -65.12
C ASN A 13 -28.05 15.17 -63.64
N LEU A 14 -28.93 15.92 -62.98
CA LEU A 14 -29.33 15.68 -61.59
C LEU A 14 -30.23 14.43 -61.49
N THR A 15 -31.16 14.23 -62.43
CA THR A 15 -31.99 13.01 -62.48
C THR A 15 -31.13 11.76 -62.68
N ALA A 16 -30.18 11.78 -63.61
CA ALA A 16 -29.25 10.66 -63.84
C ALA A 16 -28.35 10.38 -62.62
N ALA A 17 -27.92 11.43 -61.89
CA ALA A 17 -27.14 11.27 -60.67
C ALA A 17 -27.95 10.62 -59.54
N ILE A 18 -29.19 11.07 -59.32
CA ILE A 18 -30.11 10.50 -58.33
C ILE A 18 -30.41 9.03 -58.61
N GLU A 19 -30.66 8.65 -59.87
CA GLU A 19 -30.89 7.25 -60.26
C GLU A 19 -29.67 6.36 -59.99
N LYS A 20 -28.47 6.85 -60.35
CA LYS A 20 -27.21 6.12 -60.11
C LYS A 20 -26.94 5.94 -58.61
N GLU A 21 -27.15 6.97 -57.81
CA GLU A 21 -26.95 6.94 -56.37
C GLU A 21 -27.98 6.04 -55.67
N SER A 22 -29.26 6.13 -56.06
CA SER A 22 -30.34 5.29 -55.55
C SER A 22 -30.10 3.81 -55.83
N LYS A 23 -29.65 3.47 -57.06
CA LYS A 23 -29.29 2.11 -57.43
C LYS A 23 -28.13 1.57 -56.58
N LYS A 24 -27.08 2.38 -56.39
CA LYS A 24 -25.92 2.01 -55.56
C LYS A 24 -26.31 1.81 -54.10
N PHE A 25 -27.19 2.66 -53.56
CA PHE A 25 -27.73 2.51 -52.21
C PHE A 25 -28.51 1.19 -52.08
N GLN A 26 -29.42 0.91 -53.01
CA GLN A 26 -30.23 -0.32 -53.02
C GLN A 26 -29.36 -1.58 -53.05
N GLU A 27 -28.34 -1.61 -53.91
CA GLU A 27 -27.39 -2.73 -54.01
C GLU A 27 -26.63 -2.97 -52.68
N ASN A 28 -26.16 -1.90 -52.03
CA ASN A 28 -25.46 -2.00 -50.75
C ASN A 28 -26.40 -2.41 -49.61
N TYR A 29 -27.64 -1.91 -49.59
CA TYR A 29 -28.64 -2.26 -48.58
C TYR A 29 -29.02 -3.74 -48.67
N LEU A 30 -29.32 -4.23 -49.88
CA LEU A 30 -29.66 -5.64 -50.11
C LEU A 30 -28.48 -6.56 -49.76
N TRP A 31 -27.26 -6.15 -50.08
CA TRP A 31 -26.07 -6.90 -49.67
C TRP A 31 -25.93 -6.98 -48.14
N LEU A 32 -26.16 -5.88 -47.42
CA LEU A 32 -26.16 -5.88 -45.95
C LEU A 32 -27.21 -6.85 -45.40
N GLU A 33 -28.43 -6.83 -45.95
CA GLU A 33 -29.53 -7.73 -45.54
C GLU A 33 -29.18 -9.22 -45.72
N GLN A 34 -28.52 -9.56 -46.82
CA GLN A 34 -28.14 -10.95 -47.13
C GLN A 34 -26.87 -11.42 -46.40
N SER A 35 -25.94 -10.51 -46.14
CA SER A 35 -24.58 -10.85 -45.70
C SER A 35 -24.37 -10.65 -44.21
N MET A 36 -25.17 -9.83 -43.52
CA MET A 36 -25.03 -9.64 -42.07
C MET A 36 -25.69 -10.78 -41.28
N PRO A 37 -25.20 -11.10 -40.06
CA PRO A 37 -25.82 -12.10 -39.20
C PRO A 37 -27.25 -11.72 -38.81
N SER A 38 -28.09 -12.73 -38.53
CA SER A 38 -29.54 -12.56 -38.36
C SER A 38 -29.95 -11.64 -37.20
N ASN A 39 -29.10 -11.49 -36.19
CA ASN A 39 -29.33 -10.57 -35.07
C ASN A 39 -28.98 -9.11 -35.38
N PHE A 40 -28.27 -8.82 -36.49
CA PHE A 40 -27.81 -7.47 -36.82
C PHE A 40 -28.96 -6.46 -36.94
N PHE A 41 -30.00 -6.77 -37.73
CA PHE A 41 -31.14 -5.86 -37.90
C PHE A 41 -32.09 -5.82 -36.69
N ALA A 42 -31.96 -6.76 -35.74
CA ALA A 42 -32.68 -6.70 -34.49
C ALA A 42 -32.04 -5.70 -33.51
N GLU A 43 -30.70 -5.59 -33.54
CA GLU A 43 -29.91 -4.73 -32.64
C GLU A 43 -29.61 -3.35 -33.26
N VAL A 44 -29.51 -3.27 -34.58
CA VAL A 44 -29.27 -2.03 -35.33
C VAL A 44 -30.59 -1.53 -35.93
N GLY A 45 -31.12 -0.45 -35.34
CA GLY A 45 -32.36 0.18 -35.80
C GLY A 45 -32.31 0.63 -37.26
N GLN A 46 -33.49 0.74 -37.88
CA GLN A 46 -33.65 1.01 -39.32
C GLN A 46 -32.92 2.30 -39.79
N GLU A 47 -32.99 3.38 -39.02
CA GLU A 47 -32.27 4.64 -39.33
C GLU A 47 -30.75 4.44 -39.35
N ASN A 48 -30.20 3.70 -38.39
CA ASN A 48 -28.77 3.40 -38.34
C ASN A 48 -28.35 2.49 -39.49
N ALA A 49 -29.19 1.52 -39.87
CA ALA A 49 -28.94 0.67 -41.04
C ALA A 49 -28.88 1.49 -42.35
N MET A 50 -29.72 2.53 -42.49
CA MET A 50 -29.64 3.47 -43.61
C MET A 50 -28.32 4.26 -43.61
N LEU A 51 -27.87 4.77 -42.45
CA LEU A 51 -26.59 5.48 -42.33
C LEU A 51 -25.40 4.59 -42.67
N ILE A 52 -25.41 3.34 -42.20
CA ILE A 52 -24.39 2.33 -42.54
C ILE A 52 -24.36 2.08 -44.04
N THR A 53 -25.52 1.90 -44.66
CA THR A 53 -25.64 1.68 -46.11
C THR A 53 -25.05 2.84 -46.89
N HIS A 54 -25.40 4.07 -46.51
CA HIS A 54 -24.86 5.27 -47.13
C HIS A 54 -23.34 5.35 -46.97
N SER A 55 -22.81 5.04 -45.78
CA SER A 55 -21.37 5.01 -45.54
C SER A 55 -20.65 3.93 -46.35
N LEU A 56 -21.27 2.77 -46.55
CA LEU A 56 -20.71 1.65 -47.32
C LEU A 56 -20.46 2.04 -48.79
N MET A 57 -21.32 2.89 -49.36
CA MET A 57 -21.17 3.38 -50.74
C MET A 57 -19.84 4.11 -50.99
N GLY A 58 -19.26 4.74 -49.95
CA GLY A 58 -18.00 5.49 -50.00
C GLY A 58 -16.85 4.84 -49.24
N PHE A 59 -17.00 3.59 -48.79
CA PHE A 59 -16.08 2.95 -47.83
C PHE A 59 -14.62 2.85 -48.32
N HIS A 60 -14.41 2.61 -49.62
CA HIS A 60 -13.09 2.58 -50.27
C HIS A 60 -12.38 3.94 -50.31
N LEU A 61 -13.11 5.06 -50.15
CA LEU A 61 -12.53 6.40 -50.10
C LEU A 61 -12.01 6.77 -48.70
N GLN A 62 -12.33 5.96 -47.69
CA GLN A 62 -11.97 6.17 -46.29
C GLN A 62 -10.95 5.13 -45.81
N ASP A 63 -10.11 4.63 -46.71
CA ASP A 63 -9.13 3.56 -46.44
C ASP A 63 -9.74 2.35 -45.71
N PHE A 64 -11.01 2.05 -46.02
CA PHE A 64 -11.80 0.98 -45.41
C PHE A 64 -11.90 1.07 -43.88
N PHE A 65 -11.91 2.28 -43.34
CA PHE A 65 -12.21 2.58 -41.94
C PHE A 65 -13.12 3.82 -41.87
N SER A 66 -14.41 3.59 -41.62
CA SER A 66 -15.41 4.65 -41.53
C SER A 66 -15.99 4.75 -40.11
N THR A 67 -16.24 5.97 -39.65
CA THR A 67 -16.89 6.23 -38.36
C THR A 67 -18.11 7.14 -38.56
N ILE A 68 -19.26 6.70 -38.07
CA ILE A 68 -20.51 7.45 -38.02
C ILE A 68 -20.69 7.92 -36.57
N HIS A 69 -20.57 9.22 -36.34
CA HIS A 69 -20.75 9.82 -35.02
C HIS A 69 -22.23 10.11 -34.77
N LEU A 70 -22.76 9.58 -33.67
CA LEU A 70 -24.13 9.79 -33.20
C LEU A 70 -24.13 10.54 -31.87
N LYS A 71 -25.27 11.10 -31.46
CA LYS A 71 -25.41 11.70 -30.13
C LYS A 71 -25.27 10.60 -29.07
N GLY A 72 -24.15 10.56 -28.38
CA GLY A 72 -23.90 9.58 -27.30
C GLY A 72 -23.52 8.16 -27.77
N ALA A 73 -23.28 7.96 -29.07
CA ALA A 73 -22.88 6.68 -29.64
C ALA A 73 -21.98 6.85 -30.88
N ALA A 74 -21.37 5.77 -31.33
CA ALA A 74 -20.64 5.72 -32.59
C ALA A 74 -20.87 4.37 -33.28
N ILE A 75 -20.90 4.38 -34.61
CA ILE A 75 -20.89 3.16 -35.42
C ILE A 75 -19.61 3.18 -36.24
N VAL A 76 -18.79 2.14 -36.14
CA VAL A 76 -17.51 2.03 -36.84
C VAL A 76 -17.57 0.86 -37.81
N MET A 77 -17.19 1.11 -39.07
CA MET A 77 -17.09 0.11 -40.12
C MET A 77 -15.63 -0.07 -40.50
N CYS A 78 -15.15 -1.32 -40.53
CA CYS A 78 -13.79 -1.63 -40.96
C CYS A 78 -13.72 -3.02 -41.62
N LEU A 79 -12.62 -3.32 -42.32
CA LEU A 79 -12.37 -4.69 -42.76
C LEU A 79 -11.99 -5.56 -41.56
N ASP A 80 -12.61 -6.74 -41.49
CA ASP A 80 -12.38 -7.68 -40.41
C ASP A 80 -10.92 -8.16 -40.39
N SER A 81 -10.33 -8.12 -39.20
CA SER A 81 -8.94 -8.45 -38.95
C SER A 81 -8.76 -8.82 -37.49
N ALA A 82 -7.69 -9.55 -37.16
CA ALA A 82 -7.43 -9.99 -35.79
C ALA A 82 -7.31 -8.81 -34.79
N ASP A 83 -6.85 -7.65 -35.26
CA ASP A 83 -6.64 -6.43 -34.48
C ASP A 83 -7.78 -5.38 -34.65
N ALA A 84 -8.89 -5.74 -35.30
CA ALA A 84 -9.98 -4.81 -35.61
C ALA A 84 -10.53 -4.12 -34.35
N ASP A 85 -10.73 -4.87 -33.26
CA ASP A 85 -11.21 -4.32 -31.98
C ASP A 85 -10.24 -3.26 -31.41
N LEU A 86 -8.93 -3.45 -31.61
CA LEU A 86 -7.91 -2.50 -31.16
C LEU A 86 -7.94 -1.21 -31.99
N LYS A 87 -8.05 -1.34 -33.32
CA LYS A 87 -8.18 -0.20 -34.24
C LYS A 87 -9.39 0.65 -33.91
N ILE A 88 -10.51 0.01 -33.57
CA ILE A 88 -11.76 0.67 -33.19
C ILE A 88 -11.59 1.39 -31.84
N LEU A 89 -11.23 0.66 -30.78
CA LEU A 89 -11.29 1.16 -29.41
C LEU A 89 -10.18 2.17 -29.06
N LYS A 90 -9.06 2.18 -29.81
CA LYS A 90 -7.97 3.15 -29.61
C LYS A 90 -8.44 4.62 -29.71
N ASN A 91 -9.48 4.90 -30.48
CA ASN A 91 -10.01 6.25 -30.68
C ASN A 91 -11.01 6.68 -29.60
N TYR A 92 -11.32 5.83 -28.62
CA TYR A 92 -12.35 6.06 -27.60
C TYR A 92 -11.83 5.98 -26.16
N SER A 93 -10.54 6.25 -25.93
CA SER A 93 -9.91 6.15 -24.60
C SER A 93 -10.51 7.08 -23.54
N PHE A 94 -11.07 8.23 -23.95
CA PHE A 94 -11.72 9.23 -23.07
C PHE A 94 -13.26 9.10 -23.05
N TYR A 95 -13.79 7.90 -23.27
CA TYR A 95 -15.22 7.64 -23.22
C TYR A 95 -15.54 6.53 -22.20
N GLY A 96 -16.58 6.75 -21.40
CA GLY A 96 -17.17 5.72 -20.55
C GLY A 96 -18.00 4.74 -21.38
N ILE A 97 -17.36 3.79 -22.06
CA ILE A 97 -18.05 2.82 -22.92
C ILE A 97 -18.96 1.91 -22.08
N LYS A 98 -20.26 1.98 -22.34
CA LYS A 98 -21.31 1.19 -21.65
C LYS A 98 -21.72 -0.05 -22.43
N ASN A 99 -21.69 0.01 -23.75
CA ASN A 99 -21.96 -1.13 -24.61
C ASN A 99 -21.03 -1.07 -25.83
N TYR A 100 -20.51 -2.23 -26.20
CA TYR A 100 -19.70 -2.45 -27.38
C TYR A 100 -20.10 -3.78 -28.00
N GLU A 101 -20.53 -3.77 -29.25
CA GLU A 101 -20.99 -4.96 -29.96
C GLU A 101 -20.46 -4.98 -31.39
N THR A 102 -20.06 -6.16 -31.85
CA THR A 102 -19.47 -6.34 -33.18
C THR A 102 -20.25 -7.35 -34.01
N PHE A 103 -20.39 -7.04 -35.29
CA PHE A 103 -21.04 -7.87 -36.28
C PHE A 103 -20.11 -8.03 -37.47
N VAL A 104 -19.86 -9.27 -37.88
CA VAL A 104 -19.00 -9.60 -39.03
C VAL A 104 -19.86 -10.20 -40.12
N SER A 105 -19.72 -9.72 -41.36
CA SER A 105 -20.47 -10.24 -42.49
C SER A 105 -20.03 -11.65 -42.88
N ASN A 106 -20.97 -12.43 -43.43
CA ASN A 106 -20.76 -13.79 -43.94
C ASN A 106 -20.15 -13.80 -45.36
N SER A 107 -20.14 -12.66 -46.04
CA SER A 107 -19.53 -12.46 -47.36
C SER A 107 -18.75 -11.14 -47.41
N PRO A 108 -17.76 -10.94 -48.31
CA PRO A 108 -17.05 -9.66 -48.46
C PRO A 108 -17.96 -8.54 -49.02
N PRO A 109 -17.70 -7.25 -48.70
CA PRO A 109 -18.49 -6.14 -49.21
C PRO A 109 -18.46 -6.08 -50.75
N PRO A 110 -19.49 -5.52 -51.41
CA PRO A 110 -19.64 -5.52 -52.87
C PRO A 110 -18.74 -4.47 -53.53
N LEU A 111 -17.43 -4.55 -53.25
CA LEU A 111 -16.37 -3.66 -53.73
C LEU A 111 -15.31 -4.47 -54.48
N PRO A 112 -14.86 -4.02 -55.67
CA PRO A 112 -13.86 -4.75 -56.45
C PRO A 112 -12.54 -4.93 -55.69
N GLY A 113 -12.00 -6.16 -55.68
CA GLY A 113 -10.67 -6.46 -55.12
C GLY A 113 -10.62 -6.71 -53.60
N ILE A 114 -11.76 -6.72 -52.90
CA ILE A 114 -11.82 -6.96 -51.45
C ILE A 114 -12.21 -8.41 -51.15
N THR A 115 -11.36 -9.10 -50.39
CA THR A 115 -11.59 -10.48 -49.93
C THR A 115 -11.89 -10.59 -48.44
N ALA A 116 -11.66 -9.52 -47.67
CA ALA A 116 -11.94 -9.47 -46.23
C ALA A 116 -13.42 -9.17 -45.98
N PHE A 117 -13.96 -9.73 -44.88
CA PHE A 117 -15.32 -9.46 -44.44
C PHE A 117 -15.48 -8.05 -43.89
N LEU A 118 -16.70 -7.52 -43.89
CA LEU A 118 -17.03 -6.25 -43.25
C LEU A 118 -17.30 -6.49 -41.77
N ARG A 119 -16.62 -5.74 -40.90
CA ARG A 119 -16.94 -5.63 -39.48
C ARG A 119 -17.66 -4.30 -39.23
N ILE A 120 -18.78 -4.38 -38.52
CA ILE A 120 -19.52 -3.23 -38.00
C ILE A 120 -19.51 -3.31 -36.48
N ALA A 121 -19.04 -2.26 -35.82
CA ALA A 121 -19.06 -2.13 -34.38
C ALA A 121 -19.96 -0.99 -33.94
N THR A 122 -20.83 -1.25 -32.97
CA THR A 122 -21.65 -0.24 -32.30
C THR A 122 -21.07 0.07 -30.92
N ILE A 123 -20.96 1.35 -30.58
CA ILE A 123 -20.35 1.82 -29.33
C ILE A 123 -21.27 2.84 -28.70
N TYR A 124 -21.61 2.67 -27.42
CA TYR A 124 -22.48 3.60 -26.71
C TYR A 124 -21.81 4.16 -25.45
N PHE A 125 -21.96 5.47 -25.26
CA PHE A 125 -21.29 6.25 -24.22
C PHE A 125 -22.26 6.81 -23.18
N THR A 126 -23.48 7.18 -23.58
CA THR A 126 -24.46 7.85 -22.72
C THR A 126 -25.70 7.01 -22.49
N GLU A 127 -26.39 7.29 -21.38
CA GLU A 127 -27.69 6.70 -21.02
C GLU A 127 -28.86 7.52 -21.60
N GLU A 128 -28.63 8.68 -22.23
CA GLU A 128 -29.65 9.65 -22.65
C GLU A 128 -30.65 9.13 -23.70
N SER A 129 -30.35 8.02 -24.39
CA SER A 129 -31.31 7.33 -25.26
C SER A 129 -32.35 6.49 -24.48
N ASP A 130 -32.13 6.23 -23.19
CA ASP A 130 -32.94 5.29 -22.38
C ASP A 130 -34.28 5.88 -21.90
N ASN A 131 -34.51 7.19 -21.98
CA ASN A 131 -35.82 7.79 -21.62
C ASN A 131 -36.98 7.35 -22.54
N LYS A 132 -36.68 6.68 -23.67
CA LYS A 132 -37.69 6.05 -24.54
C LYS A 132 -37.85 4.55 -24.28
N GLU A 133 -37.00 3.93 -23.46
CA GLU A 133 -37.08 2.51 -23.15
C GLU A 133 -37.89 2.26 -21.86
N LYS A 134 -38.82 1.31 -21.90
CA LYS A 134 -39.66 0.96 -20.75
C LYS A 134 -38.81 0.41 -19.59
N PRO A 135 -39.23 0.51 -18.33
CA PRO A 135 -38.55 -0.14 -17.20
C PRO A 135 -38.50 -1.68 -17.35
N LEU A 136 -37.73 -2.35 -16.48
CA LEU A 136 -37.77 -3.81 -16.33
C LEU A 136 -39.22 -4.24 -16.06
N PRO A 137 -39.75 -5.31 -16.69
CA PRO A 137 -41.10 -5.78 -16.41
C PRO A 137 -41.30 -6.03 -14.91
N ALA A 138 -42.46 -5.65 -14.37
CA ALA A 138 -42.73 -5.70 -12.93
C ALA A 138 -42.54 -7.11 -12.35
N GLU A 139 -43.04 -8.14 -13.06
CA GLU A 139 -42.89 -9.55 -12.69
C GLU A 139 -41.41 -9.97 -12.61
N THR A 140 -40.59 -9.56 -13.58
CA THR A 140 -39.15 -9.85 -13.59
C THR A 140 -38.43 -9.13 -12.44
N LYS A 141 -38.85 -7.91 -12.12
CA LYS A 141 -38.29 -7.13 -11.01
C LYS A 141 -38.61 -7.76 -9.66
N GLU A 142 -39.84 -8.23 -9.49
CA GLU A 142 -40.29 -8.90 -8.26
C GLU A 142 -39.56 -10.24 -8.06
N LEU A 143 -39.43 -11.05 -9.13
CA LEU A 143 -38.65 -12.29 -9.10
C LEU A 143 -37.18 -12.03 -8.79
N LEU A 144 -36.57 -11.02 -9.42
CA LEU A 144 -35.21 -10.58 -9.17
C LEU A 144 -35.03 -10.16 -7.70
N HIS A 145 -35.97 -9.38 -7.16
CA HIS A 145 -35.95 -8.96 -5.77
C HIS A 145 -36.01 -10.15 -4.81
N GLN A 146 -36.95 -11.08 -5.02
CA GLN A 146 -37.09 -12.28 -4.21
C GLN A 146 -35.78 -13.08 -4.16
N MET A 147 -35.19 -13.38 -5.31
CA MET A 147 -33.97 -14.18 -5.39
C MET A 147 -32.73 -13.46 -4.83
N VAL A 148 -32.62 -12.14 -5.05
CA VAL A 148 -31.53 -11.33 -4.48
C VAL A 148 -31.64 -11.30 -2.95
N LYS A 149 -32.86 -11.17 -2.41
CA LYS A 149 -33.13 -11.15 -0.97
C LYS A 149 -32.91 -12.51 -0.31
N GLU A 150 -33.24 -13.61 -0.99
CA GLU A 150 -32.90 -14.97 -0.54
C GLU A 150 -31.39 -15.15 -0.34
N ARG A 151 -30.57 -14.61 -1.25
CA ARG A 151 -29.10 -14.67 -1.15
C ARG A 151 -28.49 -13.58 -0.27
N ASN A 152 -29.20 -12.47 -0.06
CA ASN A 152 -28.75 -11.32 0.74
C ASN A 152 -29.86 -10.91 1.72
N PRO A 153 -30.09 -11.67 2.82
CA PRO A 153 -31.24 -11.45 3.71
C PRO A 153 -31.27 -10.08 4.40
N ALA A 154 -30.11 -9.41 4.50
CA ALA A 154 -29.98 -8.08 5.08
C ALA A 154 -30.43 -6.94 4.15
N LEU A 155 -30.61 -7.21 2.85
CA LEU A 155 -31.00 -6.21 1.86
C LEU A 155 -32.44 -5.77 2.10
N ASN A 156 -32.64 -4.47 2.30
CA ASN A 156 -33.98 -3.89 2.39
C ASN A 156 -34.49 -3.39 1.03
N GLU A 157 -35.81 -3.14 0.94
CA GLU A 157 -36.47 -2.68 -0.29
C GLU A 157 -35.81 -1.42 -0.87
N LYS A 158 -35.48 -0.46 0.00
CA LYS A 158 -34.90 0.82 -0.40
C LYS A 158 -33.51 0.64 -1.01
N GLU A 159 -32.71 -0.27 -0.48
CA GLU A 159 -31.40 -0.61 -1.01
C GLU A 159 -31.50 -1.35 -2.34
N PHE A 160 -32.46 -2.27 -2.48
CA PHE A 160 -32.74 -2.94 -3.75
C PHE A 160 -33.17 -1.95 -4.83
N GLU A 161 -34.11 -1.05 -4.52
CA GLU A 161 -34.54 0.01 -5.44
C GLU A 161 -33.39 0.93 -5.83
N LYS A 162 -32.51 1.29 -4.88
CA LYS A 162 -31.30 2.07 -5.15
C LYS A 162 -30.32 1.32 -6.07
N LEU A 163 -30.17 0.02 -5.89
CA LEU A 163 -29.33 -0.82 -6.74
C LEU A 163 -29.87 -0.87 -8.18
N ILE A 164 -31.15 -1.22 -8.34
CA ILE A 164 -31.77 -1.36 -9.66
C ILE A 164 -31.80 -0.01 -10.41
N SER A 165 -32.07 1.09 -9.71
CA SER A 165 -32.00 2.43 -10.32
C SER A 165 -30.57 2.88 -10.64
N GLY A 166 -29.56 2.29 -10.01
CA GLY A 166 -28.14 2.51 -10.32
C GLY A 166 -27.60 1.68 -11.49
N ILE A 167 -28.39 0.74 -12.04
CA ILE A 167 -28.03 -0.08 -13.20
C ILE A 167 -28.76 0.46 -14.43
N SER A 168 -28.05 0.66 -15.55
CA SER A 168 -28.69 1.17 -16.76
C SER A 168 -29.78 0.23 -17.29
N HIS A 169 -30.86 0.80 -17.84
CA HIS A 169 -31.98 0.03 -18.39
C HIS A 169 -31.53 -0.89 -19.51
N ARG A 170 -30.61 -0.40 -20.36
CA ARG A 170 -29.97 -1.22 -21.38
C ARG A 170 -29.25 -2.43 -20.79
N PHE A 171 -28.43 -2.26 -19.74
CA PHE A 171 -27.71 -3.38 -19.14
C PHE A 171 -28.69 -4.43 -18.58
N LEU A 172 -29.72 -3.97 -17.87
CA LEU A 172 -30.78 -4.82 -17.31
C LEU A 172 -31.49 -5.70 -18.35
N ARG A 173 -31.63 -5.20 -19.59
CA ARG A 173 -32.31 -5.91 -20.70
C ARG A 173 -31.36 -6.71 -21.59
N SER A 174 -30.08 -6.34 -21.60
CA SER A 174 -29.06 -6.96 -22.47
C SER A 174 -28.70 -8.39 -22.07
N LEU A 175 -29.12 -8.84 -20.88
CA LEU A 175 -28.77 -10.14 -20.32
C LEU A 175 -30.02 -10.99 -20.06
N PRO A 176 -29.98 -12.30 -20.39
CA PRO A 176 -30.93 -13.28 -19.88
C PRO A 176 -30.99 -13.25 -18.35
N PHE A 177 -32.15 -13.61 -17.78
CA PHE A 177 -32.41 -13.53 -16.35
C PHE A 177 -31.33 -14.19 -15.48
N ASP A 178 -30.90 -15.42 -15.82
CA ASP A 178 -29.85 -16.13 -15.08
C ASP A 178 -28.51 -15.38 -15.05
N ARG A 179 -28.15 -14.70 -16.15
CA ARG A 179 -26.92 -13.90 -16.24
C ARG A 179 -27.03 -12.58 -15.52
N LEU A 180 -28.22 -11.97 -15.52
CA LEU A 180 -28.50 -10.77 -14.74
C LEU A 180 -28.41 -11.06 -13.23
N MET A 181 -28.97 -12.19 -12.78
CA MET A 181 -28.83 -12.68 -11.41
C MET A 181 -27.36 -12.85 -11.00
N LEU A 182 -26.57 -13.49 -11.86
CA LEU A 182 -25.13 -13.67 -11.65
C LEU A 182 -24.38 -12.33 -11.56
N ALA A 183 -24.74 -11.36 -12.41
CA ALA A 183 -24.12 -10.04 -12.43
C ALA A 183 -24.37 -9.28 -11.12
N ILE A 184 -25.60 -9.35 -10.60
CA ILE A 184 -25.98 -8.76 -9.30
C ILE A 184 -25.28 -9.48 -8.15
N GLU A 185 -25.14 -10.80 -8.20
CA GLU A 185 -24.36 -11.53 -7.19
C GLU A 185 -22.90 -11.12 -7.18
N MET A 186 -22.27 -10.98 -8.36
CA MET A 186 -20.88 -10.49 -8.44
C MET A 186 -20.76 -9.09 -7.84
N PHE A 187 -21.74 -8.21 -8.05
CA PHE A 187 -21.76 -6.87 -7.46
C PHE A 187 -21.68 -6.91 -5.93
N PHE A 188 -22.54 -7.68 -5.25
CA PHE A 188 -22.50 -7.80 -3.79
C PHE A 188 -21.16 -8.36 -3.29
N ARG A 189 -20.57 -9.32 -4.01
CA ARG A 189 -19.23 -9.81 -3.68
C ARG A 189 -18.17 -8.70 -3.84
N ALA A 190 -18.25 -7.89 -4.89
CA ALA A 190 -17.30 -6.82 -5.19
C ALA A 190 -17.41 -5.61 -4.23
N GLN A 191 -18.55 -5.42 -3.57
CA GLN A 191 -18.69 -4.39 -2.52
C GLN A 191 -17.78 -4.65 -1.31
N THR A 192 -17.45 -5.91 -1.04
CA THR A 192 -16.66 -6.31 0.13
C THR A 192 -15.22 -6.76 -0.21
N ARG A 193 -14.86 -6.79 -1.50
CA ARG A 193 -13.59 -7.33 -2.00
C ARG A 193 -13.03 -6.49 -3.14
N ASP A 194 -11.72 -6.24 -3.14
CA ASP A 194 -11.06 -5.45 -4.17
C ASP A 194 -10.66 -6.25 -5.42
N ASN A 195 -10.50 -7.56 -5.29
CA ASN A 195 -10.18 -8.44 -6.40
C ASN A 195 -11.37 -8.55 -7.36
N CYS A 196 -11.12 -8.80 -8.65
CA CYS A 196 -12.18 -8.92 -9.65
C CYS A 196 -13.08 -10.11 -9.32
N GLN A 197 -14.39 -9.90 -9.09
CA GLN A 197 -15.31 -11.02 -8.92
C GLN A 197 -15.82 -11.42 -10.31
N TYR A 198 -15.69 -12.68 -10.69
CA TYR A 198 -16.11 -13.13 -12.01
C TYR A 198 -16.61 -14.56 -11.98
N GLU A 199 -17.45 -14.89 -12.97
CA GLU A 199 -17.99 -16.23 -13.22
C GLU A 199 -17.95 -16.52 -14.73
N LEU A 200 -17.67 -17.78 -15.07
CA LEU A 200 -17.40 -18.23 -16.44
C LEU A 200 -18.50 -19.18 -16.91
N HIS A 201 -19.06 -18.92 -18.08
CA HIS A 201 -20.04 -19.82 -18.72
C HIS A 201 -19.61 -20.16 -20.14
N ARG A 202 -19.57 -21.45 -20.45
CA ARG A 202 -19.31 -21.97 -21.80
C ARG A 202 -20.64 -22.35 -22.43
N ASN A 203 -20.92 -21.92 -23.66
CA ASN A 203 -22.09 -22.41 -24.37
C ASN A 203 -21.88 -23.90 -24.72
N GLN A 204 -22.57 -24.81 -24.03
CA GLN A 204 -22.38 -26.26 -24.18
C GLN A 204 -23.04 -26.83 -25.46
N ASN A 205 -24.04 -26.15 -26.01
CA ASN A 205 -24.80 -26.59 -27.19
C ASN A 205 -24.34 -25.91 -28.51
N TRP A 206 -23.16 -25.28 -28.49
CA TRP A 206 -22.63 -24.49 -29.60
C TRP A 206 -22.55 -25.21 -30.96
N LYS A 207 -22.45 -26.54 -30.97
CA LYS A 207 -22.47 -27.35 -32.20
C LYS A 207 -23.81 -27.34 -32.93
N LYS A 208 -24.92 -27.03 -32.24
CA LYS A 208 -26.25 -26.81 -32.83
C LYS A 208 -26.52 -25.34 -33.13
N ASP A 209 -26.04 -24.44 -32.26
CA ASP A 209 -26.34 -22.99 -32.32
C ASP A 209 -25.30 -22.19 -33.14
N GLY A 210 -24.32 -22.87 -33.72
CA GLY A 210 -23.37 -22.33 -34.70
C GLY A 210 -22.20 -21.53 -34.13
N THR A 211 -22.21 -21.09 -32.87
CA THR A 211 -21.10 -20.29 -32.30
C THR A 211 -20.67 -20.73 -30.90
N ALA A 212 -19.39 -21.08 -30.77
CA ALA A 212 -18.76 -21.41 -29.49
C ALA A 212 -18.29 -20.14 -28.77
N SER A 213 -19.15 -19.59 -27.90
CA SER A 213 -18.82 -18.41 -27.10
C SER A 213 -18.54 -18.69 -25.63
N LEU A 214 -17.59 -17.94 -25.10
CA LEU A 214 -17.19 -17.87 -23.70
C LEU A 214 -17.80 -16.60 -23.10
N HIS A 215 -18.62 -16.77 -22.08
CA HIS A 215 -19.25 -15.68 -21.38
C HIS A 215 -18.57 -15.45 -20.03
N ILE A 216 -18.19 -14.21 -19.77
CA ILE A 216 -17.59 -13.80 -18.50
C ILE A 216 -18.47 -12.70 -17.92
N THR A 217 -19.11 -12.99 -16.80
CA THR A 217 -19.81 -11.97 -16.02
C THR A 217 -18.92 -11.59 -14.86
N LEU A 218 -18.58 -10.31 -14.73
CA LEU A 218 -17.71 -9.81 -13.70
C LEU A 218 -18.27 -8.56 -13.01
N ALA A 219 -17.88 -8.38 -11.76
CA ALA A 219 -18.01 -7.11 -11.06
C ALA A 219 -16.70 -6.74 -10.38
N TRP A 220 -16.33 -5.47 -10.44
CA TRP A 220 -15.04 -5.02 -9.95
C TRP A 220 -15.10 -3.58 -9.43
N ARG A 221 -14.70 -3.43 -8.17
CA ARG A 221 -14.70 -2.17 -7.45
C ARG A 221 -13.66 -1.20 -7.99
N ASN A 222 -14.00 0.09 -8.09
CA ASN A 222 -13.12 1.19 -8.46
C ASN A 222 -12.32 0.90 -9.74
N VAL A 223 -13.01 0.38 -10.76
CA VAL A 223 -12.40 0.23 -12.08
C VAL A 223 -12.37 1.59 -12.77
N PRO A 224 -11.23 2.00 -13.33
CA PRO A 224 -11.13 3.22 -14.11
C PRO A 224 -11.96 3.14 -15.39
N LYS A 225 -12.60 4.23 -15.79
CA LYS A 225 -13.22 4.34 -17.12
C LYS A 225 -12.17 4.59 -18.18
N TYR A 226 -11.17 5.41 -17.86
CA TYR A 226 -10.14 5.82 -18.79
C TYR A 226 -9.40 4.62 -19.36
N ASN A 227 -9.52 4.47 -20.67
CA ASN A 227 -8.79 3.51 -21.48
C ASN A 227 -8.94 2.04 -21.01
N PHE A 228 -9.96 1.70 -20.22
CA PHE A 228 -10.06 0.37 -19.62
C PHE A 228 -10.49 -0.69 -20.62
N LEU A 229 -11.55 -0.43 -21.40
CA LEU A 229 -12.01 -1.39 -22.40
C LEU A 229 -10.96 -1.64 -23.50
N TYR A 230 -10.21 -0.61 -23.90
CA TYR A 230 -9.09 -0.78 -24.82
C TYR A 230 -7.97 -1.66 -24.24
N ARG A 231 -7.59 -1.46 -22.96
CA ARG A 231 -6.63 -2.33 -22.28
C ARG A 231 -7.11 -3.78 -22.22
N LEU A 232 -8.40 -3.97 -21.93
CA LEU A 232 -9.04 -5.27 -21.95
C LEU A 232 -9.00 -5.92 -23.34
N ALA A 233 -9.32 -5.15 -24.39
CA ALA A 233 -9.24 -5.60 -25.78
C ALA A 233 -7.84 -6.08 -26.15
N ARG A 234 -6.78 -5.40 -25.67
CA ARG A 234 -5.40 -5.81 -25.89
C ARG A 234 -5.05 -7.13 -25.20
N THR A 235 -5.57 -7.36 -24.01
CA THR A 235 -5.43 -8.67 -23.34
C THR A 235 -6.16 -9.75 -24.11
N ILE A 236 -7.41 -9.51 -24.52
CA ILE A 236 -8.21 -10.47 -25.31
C ILE A 236 -7.50 -10.83 -26.63
N HIS A 237 -7.03 -9.81 -27.37
CA HIS A 237 -6.32 -10.00 -28.63
C HIS A 237 -5.01 -10.79 -28.47
N ARG A 238 -4.21 -10.51 -27.43
CA ARG A 238 -2.95 -11.23 -27.17
C ARG A 238 -3.14 -12.72 -26.87
N HIS A 239 -4.32 -13.10 -26.36
CA HIS A 239 -4.71 -14.50 -26.18
C HIS A 239 -5.40 -15.11 -27.41
N GLY A 240 -5.43 -14.40 -28.55
CA GLY A 240 -6.05 -14.86 -29.79
C GLY A 240 -7.58 -14.89 -29.77
N LEU A 241 -8.20 -14.22 -28.80
CA LEU A 241 -9.65 -14.15 -28.64
C LEU A 241 -10.22 -12.91 -29.35
N ILE A 242 -11.52 -12.95 -29.67
CA ILE A 242 -12.27 -11.86 -30.31
C ILE A 242 -13.43 -11.44 -29.41
N MET A 243 -13.67 -10.13 -29.30
CA MET A 243 -14.84 -9.60 -28.60
C MET A 243 -16.06 -9.59 -29.52
N LYS A 244 -17.12 -10.31 -29.11
CA LYS A 244 -18.42 -10.23 -29.77
C LYS A 244 -19.30 -9.14 -29.16
N ARG A 245 -19.41 -9.17 -27.83
CA ARG A 245 -20.29 -8.27 -27.09
C ARG A 245 -19.70 -7.94 -25.73
N VAL A 246 -19.83 -6.68 -25.34
CA VAL A 246 -19.48 -6.16 -24.03
C VAL A 246 -20.63 -5.27 -23.56
N ASN A 247 -21.22 -5.65 -22.44
CA ASN A 247 -22.19 -4.82 -21.72
C ASN A 247 -21.57 -4.42 -20.40
N ALA A 248 -21.61 -3.13 -20.06
CA ALA A 248 -20.97 -2.58 -18.87
C ALA A 248 -21.85 -1.48 -18.24
N THR A 249 -21.92 -1.48 -16.91
CA THR A 249 -22.51 -0.40 -16.13
C THR A 249 -21.64 -0.09 -14.93
N TYR A 250 -21.65 1.17 -14.49
CA TYR A 250 -21.00 1.60 -13.25
C TYR A 250 -22.08 1.99 -12.26
N ILE A 251 -22.12 1.32 -11.12
CA ILE A 251 -22.99 1.68 -10.00
C ILE A 251 -22.22 2.63 -9.10
N ASP A 252 -22.87 3.73 -8.72
CA ASP A 252 -22.30 4.79 -7.89
C ASP A 252 -20.95 5.36 -8.41
N PRO A 253 -20.88 5.76 -9.69
CA PRO A 253 -19.62 6.08 -10.37
C PRO A 253 -18.88 7.30 -9.78
N LEU A 254 -19.58 8.16 -9.04
CA LEU A 254 -19.04 9.39 -8.45
C LEU A 254 -18.53 9.21 -7.01
N SER A 255 -18.63 8.00 -6.44
CA SER A 255 -18.19 7.73 -5.07
C SER A 255 -17.05 6.73 -5.01
N ARG A 256 -16.42 6.62 -3.84
CA ARG A 256 -15.44 5.56 -3.50
C ARG A 256 -16.02 4.13 -3.48
N HIS A 257 -17.34 4.01 -3.61
CA HIS A 257 -18.08 2.75 -3.67
C HIS A 257 -18.41 2.33 -5.11
N SER A 258 -17.84 3.00 -6.11
CA SER A 258 -18.00 2.67 -7.53
C SER A 258 -17.71 1.20 -7.80
N VAL A 259 -18.65 0.52 -8.47
CA VAL A 259 -18.48 -0.87 -8.94
C VAL A 259 -18.85 -0.94 -10.42
N LEU A 260 -17.91 -1.41 -11.23
CA LEU A 260 -18.18 -1.85 -12.60
C LEU A 260 -18.86 -3.21 -12.53
N ILE A 261 -20.00 -3.37 -13.22
CA ILE A 261 -20.52 -4.68 -13.63
C ILE A 261 -20.32 -4.79 -15.14
N MET A 262 -19.76 -5.90 -15.60
CA MET A 262 -19.47 -6.14 -17.01
C MET A 262 -19.78 -7.57 -17.41
N ALA A 263 -20.43 -7.75 -18.56
CA ALA A 263 -20.64 -9.03 -19.20
C ALA A 263 -19.91 -9.03 -20.55
N LEU A 264 -19.01 -9.99 -20.73
CA LEU A 264 -18.18 -10.18 -21.91
C LEU A 264 -18.62 -11.46 -22.62
N GLU A 265 -18.81 -11.37 -23.93
CA GLU A 265 -18.94 -12.52 -24.81
C GLU A 265 -17.73 -12.57 -25.76
N LEU A 266 -16.96 -13.64 -25.63
CA LEU A 266 -15.72 -13.86 -26.38
C LEU A 266 -15.82 -15.11 -27.25
N SER A 267 -15.11 -15.14 -28.36
CA SER A 267 -14.95 -16.34 -29.20
C SER A 267 -13.54 -16.48 -29.74
N GLY A 268 -13.22 -17.63 -30.32
CA GLY A 268 -12.05 -17.76 -31.19
C GLY A 268 -12.30 -17.13 -32.57
N PRO A 269 -11.27 -17.01 -33.40
CA PRO A 269 -11.41 -16.59 -34.79
C PRO A 269 -12.24 -17.57 -35.61
N GLY A 270 -13.15 -17.05 -36.44
CA GLY A 270 -14.09 -17.85 -37.22
C GLY A 270 -15.07 -18.62 -36.33
N THR A 271 -15.10 -19.95 -36.48
CA THR A 271 -16.02 -20.84 -35.74
C THR A 271 -15.36 -21.56 -34.54
N LYS A 272 -14.08 -21.27 -34.25
CA LYS A 272 -13.32 -21.93 -33.18
C LYS A 272 -13.82 -21.51 -31.80
N ALA A 273 -13.80 -22.44 -30.84
CA ALA A 273 -14.13 -22.12 -29.46
C ALA A 273 -13.00 -21.34 -28.78
N ALA A 274 -13.35 -20.44 -27.85
CA ALA A 274 -12.36 -19.65 -27.10
C ALA A 274 -11.33 -20.53 -26.36
N TRP A 275 -11.77 -21.66 -25.77
CA TRP A 275 -10.91 -22.59 -25.03
C TRP A 275 -10.11 -23.55 -25.92
N GLU A 276 -10.31 -23.54 -27.24
CA GLU A 276 -9.46 -24.25 -28.20
C GLU A 276 -8.30 -23.35 -28.67
N VAL A 277 -8.44 -22.03 -28.49
CA VAL A 277 -7.48 -21.03 -28.98
C VAL A 277 -6.62 -20.48 -27.85
N ALA A 278 -7.19 -20.29 -26.65
CA ALA A 278 -6.51 -19.67 -25.52
C ALA A 278 -6.40 -20.61 -24.31
N ASP A 279 -5.30 -20.48 -23.56
CA ASP A 279 -5.24 -20.96 -22.17
C ASP A 279 -6.11 -20.04 -21.31
N ILE A 280 -7.34 -20.49 -21.04
CA ILE A 280 -8.32 -19.71 -20.28
C ILE A 280 -7.82 -19.39 -18.86
N HIS A 281 -6.98 -20.22 -18.24
CA HIS A 281 -6.45 -19.92 -16.91
C HIS A 281 -5.40 -18.80 -16.97
N ASP A 282 -4.53 -18.82 -17.98
CA ASP A 282 -3.55 -17.74 -18.19
C ASP A 282 -4.23 -16.42 -18.59
N PHE A 283 -5.21 -16.49 -19.49
CA PHE A 283 -6.04 -15.35 -19.88
C PHE A 283 -6.75 -14.74 -18.67
N LEU A 284 -7.38 -15.54 -17.80
CA LEU A 284 -8.08 -15.02 -16.63
C LEU A 284 -7.13 -14.35 -15.62
N ARG A 285 -5.93 -14.90 -15.40
CA ARG A 285 -4.91 -14.25 -14.56
C ARG A 285 -4.50 -12.89 -15.11
N GLU A 286 -4.41 -12.77 -16.42
CA GLU A 286 -4.08 -11.49 -17.05
C GLU A 286 -5.27 -10.51 -17.02
N LEU A 287 -6.49 -11.01 -17.25
CA LEU A 287 -7.73 -10.25 -17.20
C LEU A 287 -7.89 -9.54 -15.86
N VAL A 288 -7.77 -10.29 -14.75
CA VAL A 288 -7.97 -9.77 -13.39
C VAL A 288 -6.84 -8.84 -12.92
N THR A 289 -5.80 -8.66 -13.72
CA THR A 289 -4.72 -7.71 -13.47
C THR A 289 -4.77 -6.47 -14.37
N GLY A 290 -5.69 -6.42 -15.34
CA GLY A 290 -5.81 -5.30 -16.30
C GLY A 290 -6.15 -3.94 -15.69
N LYS A 291 -6.75 -3.92 -14.49
CA LYS A 291 -6.91 -2.70 -13.69
C LYS A 291 -5.56 -2.22 -13.13
N TYR A 292 -4.69 -3.15 -12.76
CA TYR A 292 -3.54 -2.91 -11.90
C TYR A 292 -2.26 -2.58 -12.69
N PHE A 293 -1.99 -3.24 -13.81
CA PHE A 293 -0.76 -3.00 -14.57
C PHE A 293 -0.99 -2.09 -15.77
N SER A 294 -0.04 -1.19 -16.03
CA SER A 294 0.06 -0.45 -17.28
C SER A 294 0.38 -1.42 -18.42
N SER A 295 -0.09 -1.11 -19.62
CA SER A 295 0.24 -1.87 -20.83
C SER A 295 0.91 -1.03 -21.92
N PHE A 296 1.27 0.23 -21.65
CA PHE A 296 1.86 1.14 -22.65
C PHE A 296 3.32 1.50 -22.32
N ASP A 297 4.01 0.55 -21.69
CA ASP A 297 5.42 0.71 -21.32
C ASP A 297 6.32 -0.08 -22.27
N ARG A 298 7.63 0.14 -22.13
CA ARG A 298 8.64 -0.46 -23.02
C ARG A 298 8.62 -1.99 -22.97
N ILE A 299 8.32 -2.58 -21.81
CA ILE A 299 8.17 -4.03 -21.65
C ILE A 299 7.05 -4.53 -22.55
N ASP A 300 5.93 -3.81 -22.59
CA ASP A 300 4.82 -4.16 -23.45
C ASP A 300 5.20 -4.11 -24.94
N ASP A 301 5.77 -3.00 -25.38
CA ASP A 301 6.07 -2.74 -26.80
C ASP A 301 7.16 -3.66 -27.34
N GLN A 302 8.17 -3.98 -26.51
CA GLN A 302 9.37 -4.70 -26.96
C GLN A 302 9.31 -6.20 -26.69
N LEU A 303 8.58 -6.66 -25.67
CA LEU A 303 8.58 -8.08 -25.26
C LEU A 303 7.21 -8.72 -25.42
N VAL A 304 6.16 -8.10 -24.87
CA VAL A 304 4.83 -8.70 -24.81
C VAL A 304 4.12 -8.64 -26.16
N SER A 305 4.05 -7.46 -26.77
CA SER A 305 3.38 -7.24 -28.07
C SER A 305 4.10 -7.97 -29.22
N LYS A 306 5.40 -8.27 -29.06
CA LYS A 306 6.19 -9.08 -30.01
C LYS A 306 6.12 -10.58 -29.76
N GLY A 307 5.39 -11.03 -28.73
CA GLY A 307 5.25 -12.44 -28.40
C GLY A 307 6.49 -13.12 -27.81
N VAL A 308 7.48 -12.35 -27.33
CA VAL A 308 8.67 -12.89 -26.66
C VAL A 308 8.30 -13.51 -25.31
N ILE A 309 7.39 -12.87 -24.57
CA ILE A 309 6.88 -13.32 -23.28
C ILE A 309 5.36 -13.12 -23.21
N SER A 310 4.68 -13.84 -22.31
CA SER A 310 3.25 -13.63 -22.06
C SER A 310 2.99 -12.32 -21.30
N GLY A 311 1.74 -11.84 -21.33
CA GLY A 311 1.38 -10.63 -20.60
C GLY A 311 1.50 -10.75 -19.08
N ASN A 312 1.19 -11.93 -18.53
CA ASN A 312 1.44 -12.24 -17.11
C ASN A 312 2.94 -12.14 -16.76
N MET A 313 3.83 -12.63 -17.63
CA MET A 313 5.27 -12.46 -17.45
C MET A 313 5.71 -11.00 -17.61
N GLY A 314 5.07 -10.22 -18.48
CA GLY A 314 5.24 -8.78 -18.52
C GLY A 314 4.92 -8.10 -17.17
N ASN A 315 3.84 -8.50 -16.50
CA ASN A 315 3.49 -7.99 -15.17
C ASN A 315 4.50 -8.41 -14.08
N LEU A 316 5.10 -9.60 -14.20
CA LEU A 316 6.24 -10.01 -13.36
C LEU A 316 7.43 -9.07 -13.57
N LEU A 317 7.83 -8.81 -14.82
CA LEU A 317 8.95 -7.92 -15.12
C LEU A 317 8.72 -6.50 -14.62
N ARG A 318 7.50 -5.94 -14.78
CA ARG A 318 7.12 -4.64 -14.20
C ARG A 318 7.27 -4.61 -12.68
N SER A 319 7.09 -5.74 -12.01
CA SER A 319 7.34 -5.85 -10.57
C SER A 319 8.83 -5.95 -10.26
N MET A 320 9.59 -6.70 -11.07
CA MET A 320 11.04 -6.80 -10.97
C MET A 320 11.72 -5.44 -11.15
N VAL A 321 11.23 -4.56 -12.03
CA VAL A 321 11.79 -3.20 -12.23
C VAL A 321 11.90 -2.45 -10.90
N TYR A 322 10.85 -2.44 -10.07
CA TYR A 322 10.88 -1.77 -8.76
C TYR A 322 11.79 -2.48 -7.77
N PHE A 323 11.82 -3.81 -7.76
CA PHE A 323 12.74 -4.56 -6.91
C PHE A 323 14.21 -4.28 -7.25
N ILE A 324 14.57 -4.35 -8.52
CA ILE A 324 15.92 -4.08 -9.04
C ILE A 324 16.31 -2.63 -8.76
N HIS A 325 15.38 -1.69 -8.94
CA HIS A 325 15.60 -0.29 -8.61
C HIS A 325 15.99 -0.13 -7.15
N GLN A 326 15.25 -0.73 -6.22
CA GLN A 326 15.59 -0.65 -4.79
C GLN A 326 16.91 -1.34 -4.44
N ALA A 327 17.28 -2.41 -5.15
CA ALA A 327 18.55 -3.09 -4.97
C ALA A 327 19.74 -2.25 -5.48
N LEU A 328 19.58 -1.49 -6.57
CA LEU A 328 20.69 -0.83 -7.29
C LEU A 328 20.75 0.70 -7.13
N VAL A 329 19.67 1.36 -6.71
CA VAL A 329 19.62 2.84 -6.54
C VAL A 329 20.65 3.36 -5.55
N ASN A 330 21.09 2.50 -4.62
CA ASN A 330 22.12 2.79 -3.64
C ASN A 330 23.54 2.82 -4.22
N LEU A 331 23.75 2.24 -5.41
CA LEU A 331 25.01 2.27 -6.14
C LEU A 331 25.13 3.59 -6.93
N ASP A 332 24.10 3.93 -7.71
CA ASP A 332 24.01 5.20 -8.43
C ASP A 332 22.54 5.54 -8.74
N VAL A 333 22.07 6.68 -8.21
CA VAL A 333 20.68 7.11 -8.34
C VAL A 333 20.31 7.50 -9.78
N ASN A 334 21.27 8.01 -10.55
CA ASN A 334 21.05 8.48 -11.92
C ASN A 334 21.17 7.33 -12.93
N LEU A 335 22.01 6.32 -12.65
CA LEU A 335 22.20 5.19 -13.55
C LEU A 335 21.06 4.18 -13.47
N TYR A 336 20.53 3.93 -12.27
CA TYR A 336 19.52 2.90 -12.00
C TYR A 336 18.12 3.48 -11.80
N THR A 337 17.68 4.36 -12.71
CA THR A 337 16.28 4.82 -12.76
C THR A 337 15.35 3.71 -13.26
N ILE A 338 14.04 3.87 -13.06
CA ILE A 338 13.01 2.94 -13.54
C ILE A 338 13.13 2.73 -15.05
N GLU A 339 13.32 3.81 -15.80
CA GLU A 339 13.40 3.82 -17.27
C GLU A 339 14.65 3.10 -17.78
N ASN A 340 15.80 3.30 -17.11
CA ASN A 340 17.05 2.63 -17.45
C ASN A 340 17.01 1.13 -17.13
N ILE A 341 16.32 0.74 -16.07
CA ILE A 341 16.12 -0.68 -15.72
C ILE A 341 15.18 -1.35 -16.73
N GLU A 342 14.08 -0.68 -17.10
CA GLU A 342 13.19 -1.16 -18.17
C GLU A 342 13.92 -1.29 -19.51
N GLU A 343 14.76 -0.32 -19.87
CA GLU A 343 15.63 -0.41 -21.05
C GLU A 343 16.49 -1.66 -21.03
N ALA A 344 17.20 -1.89 -19.92
CA ALA A 344 18.13 -2.99 -19.79
C ALA A 344 17.44 -4.36 -19.90
N LEU A 345 16.24 -4.51 -19.30
CA LEU A 345 15.42 -5.71 -19.43
C LEU A 345 14.92 -5.94 -20.87
N CYS A 346 14.68 -4.87 -21.63
CA CYS A 346 14.16 -4.97 -23.00
C CYS A 346 15.27 -5.12 -24.07
N ARG A 347 16.52 -4.75 -23.75
CA ARG A 347 17.60 -4.72 -24.74
C ARG A 347 18.05 -6.11 -25.20
N HIS A 348 17.96 -7.09 -24.31
CA HIS A 348 18.34 -8.50 -24.52
C HIS A 348 17.14 -9.43 -24.28
N PRO A 349 16.14 -9.45 -25.20
CA PRO A 349 14.95 -10.28 -25.07
C PRO A 349 15.25 -11.76 -24.82
N GLU A 350 16.34 -12.27 -25.40
CA GLU A 350 16.82 -13.65 -25.25
C GLU A 350 17.23 -14.01 -23.82
N LEU A 351 17.84 -13.07 -23.09
CA LEU A 351 18.21 -13.26 -21.69
C LEU A 351 17.00 -13.07 -20.78
N THR A 352 16.16 -12.08 -21.08
CA THR A 352 14.93 -11.82 -20.32
C THR A 352 13.93 -12.96 -20.43
N ALA A 353 13.80 -13.60 -21.59
CA ALA A 353 12.97 -14.80 -21.76
C ALA A 353 13.43 -15.93 -20.84
N LYS A 354 14.74 -16.16 -20.70
CA LYS A 354 15.29 -17.17 -19.77
C LYS A 354 14.97 -16.89 -18.30
N ILE A 355 14.89 -15.62 -17.89
CA ILE A 355 14.44 -15.25 -16.54
C ILE A 355 12.99 -15.68 -16.33
N CYS A 356 12.11 -15.46 -17.31
CA CYS A 356 10.72 -15.90 -17.26
C CYS A 356 10.59 -17.43 -17.28
N GLU A 357 11.42 -18.12 -18.07
CA GLU A 357 11.48 -19.59 -18.11
C GLU A 357 11.94 -20.17 -16.77
N ALA A 358 13.01 -19.62 -16.17
CA ALA A 358 13.49 -19.99 -14.86
C ALA A 358 12.43 -19.78 -13.77
N PHE A 359 11.71 -18.65 -13.83
CA PHE A 359 10.60 -18.39 -12.90
C PHE A 359 9.50 -19.44 -13.02
N ARG A 360 9.11 -19.80 -14.26
CA ARG A 360 8.10 -20.83 -14.50
C ARG A 360 8.55 -22.20 -14.00
N ALA A 361 9.77 -22.62 -14.32
CA ALA A 361 10.34 -23.89 -13.86
C ALA A 361 10.37 -23.98 -12.34
N LYS A 362 10.55 -22.86 -11.64
CA LYS A 362 10.60 -22.82 -10.17
C LYS A 362 9.24 -22.75 -9.48
N PHE A 363 8.26 -22.03 -10.07
CA PHE A 363 7.04 -21.65 -9.34
C PHE A 363 5.72 -22.11 -9.96
N ASP A 364 5.69 -22.61 -11.20
CA ASP A 364 4.46 -23.12 -11.82
C ASP A 364 3.96 -24.37 -11.07
N PRO A 365 2.82 -24.33 -10.35
CA PRO A 365 2.37 -25.47 -9.55
C PRO A 365 2.16 -26.75 -10.38
N SER A 366 1.85 -26.61 -11.67
CA SER A 366 1.58 -27.74 -12.57
C SER A 366 2.84 -28.32 -13.23
N ARG A 367 3.96 -27.59 -13.22
CA ARG A 367 5.17 -27.93 -13.98
C ARG A 367 6.48 -27.79 -13.19
N HIS A 368 6.42 -27.34 -11.94
CA HIS A 368 7.63 -26.99 -11.19
C HIS A 368 8.63 -28.15 -11.13
N LYS A 369 9.86 -27.87 -11.54
CA LYS A 369 11.01 -28.76 -11.52
C LYS A 369 12.23 -27.96 -11.15
N TYR A 370 12.70 -28.12 -9.91
CA TYR A 370 13.80 -27.33 -9.39
C TYR A 370 15.11 -27.56 -10.19
N SER A 371 15.37 -28.79 -10.64
CA SER A 371 16.55 -29.11 -11.46
C SER A 371 16.55 -28.39 -12.82
N GLU A 372 15.40 -28.31 -13.49
CA GLU A 372 15.26 -27.56 -14.75
C GLU A 372 15.51 -26.07 -14.53
N TYR A 373 15.01 -25.53 -13.41
CA TYR A 373 15.31 -24.16 -13.00
C TYR A 373 16.82 -23.91 -12.80
N GLU A 374 17.53 -24.84 -12.15
CA GLU A 374 18.98 -24.73 -11.92
C GLU A 374 19.76 -24.71 -13.24
N GLU A 375 19.46 -25.63 -14.17
CA GLU A 375 20.08 -25.68 -15.49
C GLU A 375 19.88 -24.38 -16.29
N ILE A 376 18.64 -23.83 -16.29
CA ILE A 376 18.33 -22.56 -16.97
C ILE A 376 19.14 -21.41 -16.35
N ARG A 377 19.22 -21.38 -15.00
CA ARG A 377 19.97 -20.33 -14.28
C ARG A 377 21.46 -20.39 -14.58
N GLU A 378 22.07 -21.57 -14.54
CA GLU A 378 23.51 -21.73 -14.83
C GLU A 378 23.84 -21.25 -16.24
N LYS A 379 23.06 -21.69 -17.23
CA LYS A 379 23.21 -21.25 -18.62
C LYS A 379 23.01 -19.74 -18.76
N PHE A 380 22.01 -19.17 -18.10
CA PHE A 380 21.78 -17.73 -18.09
C PHE A 380 22.98 -16.96 -17.54
N LEU A 381 23.57 -17.40 -16.42
CA LEU A 381 24.72 -16.74 -15.82
C LEU A 381 25.96 -16.82 -16.72
N GLN A 382 26.15 -17.96 -17.40
CA GLN A 382 27.20 -18.11 -18.41
C GLN A 382 27.01 -17.12 -19.56
N ASP A 383 25.82 -17.08 -20.16
CA ASP A 383 25.53 -16.18 -21.28
C ASP A 383 25.65 -14.71 -20.88
N LEU A 384 25.21 -14.36 -19.66
CA LEU A 384 25.32 -13.00 -19.12
C LEU A 384 26.79 -12.57 -18.97
N SER A 385 27.67 -13.49 -18.59
CA SER A 385 29.11 -13.21 -18.46
C SER A 385 29.74 -12.83 -19.81
N HIS A 386 29.24 -13.40 -20.90
CA HIS A 386 29.69 -13.17 -22.27
C HIS A 386 29.06 -11.92 -22.93
N LEU A 387 28.16 -11.21 -22.25
CA LEU A 387 27.54 -10.00 -22.79
C LEU A 387 28.59 -8.89 -22.99
N ASP A 388 28.86 -8.54 -24.24
CA ASP A 388 29.79 -7.49 -24.64
C ASP A 388 29.29 -6.85 -25.94
N THR A 389 28.81 -5.61 -25.86
CA THR A 389 28.36 -4.83 -27.02
C THR A 389 29.40 -3.80 -27.47
N GLY A 390 30.60 -3.82 -26.87
CA GLY A 390 31.63 -2.81 -27.04
C GLY A 390 31.36 -1.50 -26.29
N GLN A 391 30.33 -1.44 -25.44
CA GLN A 391 29.96 -0.25 -24.67
C GLN A 391 29.91 -0.58 -23.17
N ILE A 392 31.09 -0.56 -22.54
CA ILE A 392 31.32 -1.10 -21.20
C ILE A 392 30.38 -0.55 -20.11
N ASP A 393 30.06 0.74 -20.13
CA ASP A 393 29.19 1.35 -19.11
C ASP A 393 27.75 0.85 -19.22
N PHE A 394 27.22 0.76 -20.44
CA PHE A 394 25.89 0.22 -20.68
C PHE A 394 25.84 -1.29 -20.42
N ASP A 395 26.89 -2.02 -20.81
CA ASP A 395 26.97 -3.46 -20.58
C ASP A 395 27.05 -3.78 -19.10
N THR A 396 27.83 -3.02 -18.32
CA THR A 396 27.92 -3.17 -16.86
C THR A 396 26.56 -2.92 -16.20
N ARG A 397 25.89 -1.83 -16.57
CA ARG A 397 24.53 -1.54 -16.08
C ARG A 397 23.56 -2.67 -16.42
N ARG A 398 23.55 -3.13 -17.68
CA ARG A 398 22.65 -4.20 -18.16
C ARG A 398 22.93 -5.53 -17.46
N LYS A 399 24.21 -5.88 -17.28
CA LYS A 399 24.65 -7.06 -16.50
C LYS A 399 24.09 -7.00 -15.08
N ASN A 400 24.27 -5.87 -14.40
CA ASN A 400 23.76 -5.69 -13.04
C ASN A 400 22.23 -5.84 -12.98
N VAL A 401 21.49 -5.22 -13.91
CA VAL A 401 20.02 -5.32 -13.97
C VAL A 401 19.55 -6.76 -14.20
N LEU A 402 20.07 -7.42 -15.24
CA LEU A 402 19.69 -8.79 -15.59
C LEU A 402 20.07 -9.79 -14.48
N TYR A 403 21.24 -9.61 -13.86
CA TYR A 403 21.69 -10.40 -12.72
C TYR A 403 20.74 -10.25 -11.53
N GLN A 404 20.33 -9.02 -11.17
CA GLN A 404 19.40 -8.81 -10.06
C GLN A 404 17.99 -9.34 -10.35
N ALA A 405 17.54 -9.32 -11.62
CA ALA A 405 16.28 -9.97 -12.01
C ALA A 405 16.33 -11.49 -11.78
N MET A 406 17.42 -12.16 -12.18
CA MET A 406 17.62 -13.60 -11.90
C MET A 406 17.78 -13.88 -10.40
N ASN A 407 18.45 -13.00 -9.65
CA ASN A 407 18.55 -13.11 -8.19
C ASN A 407 17.17 -13.03 -7.53
N MET A 408 16.28 -12.14 -7.98
CA MET A 408 14.92 -12.09 -7.46
C MET A 408 14.22 -13.45 -7.62
N VAL A 409 14.36 -14.10 -8.78
CA VAL A 409 13.82 -15.45 -9.01
C VAL A 409 14.46 -16.46 -8.05
N HIS A 410 15.80 -16.46 -7.94
CA HIS A 410 16.55 -17.42 -7.13
C HIS A 410 16.22 -17.32 -5.64
N TYR A 411 16.15 -16.11 -5.09
CA TYR A 411 15.91 -15.90 -3.66
C TYR A 411 14.43 -15.79 -3.28
N THR A 412 13.50 -15.75 -4.23
CA THR A 412 12.08 -15.90 -3.90
C THR A 412 11.82 -17.30 -3.34
N LEU A 413 11.12 -17.39 -2.22
CA LEU A 413 10.75 -18.64 -1.55
C LEU A 413 9.25 -18.93 -1.65
N LYS A 414 8.42 -17.90 -1.86
CA LYS A 414 6.99 -18.02 -2.16
C LYS A 414 6.52 -16.86 -3.00
N THR A 415 5.52 -17.08 -3.84
CA THR A 415 4.82 -16.02 -4.57
C THR A 415 3.38 -16.39 -4.87
N ASN A 416 2.49 -15.40 -4.92
CA ASN A 416 1.10 -15.58 -5.30
C ASN A 416 0.86 -15.51 -6.83
N PHE A 417 1.90 -15.41 -7.66
CA PHE A 417 1.81 -15.19 -9.10
C PHE A 417 0.85 -16.15 -9.84
N TYR A 418 0.84 -17.43 -9.47
CA TYR A 418 -0.01 -18.45 -10.12
C TYR A 418 -1.43 -18.57 -9.54
N ARG A 419 -1.79 -17.71 -8.58
CA ARG A 419 -3.18 -17.60 -8.13
C ARG A 419 -4.04 -17.09 -9.28
N THR A 420 -5.28 -17.57 -9.36
CA THR A 420 -6.24 -17.14 -10.38
C THR A 420 -6.73 -15.72 -10.19
N ASN A 421 -6.59 -15.17 -8.99
CA ASN A 421 -7.09 -13.84 -8.64
C ASN A 421 -6.33 -13.27 -7.44
N PHE A 422 -5.91 -12.01 -7.55
CA PHE A 422 -5.14 -11.28 -6.55
C PHE A 422 -5.16 -9.77 -6.87
N THR A 423 -4.83 -8.94 -5.89
CA THR A 423 -4.82 -7.47 -6.04
C THR A 423 -3.41 -6.89 -6.21
N ALA A 424 -2.40 -7.60 -5.73
CA ALA A 424 -0.98 -7.31 -5.94
C ALA A 424 -0.17 -8.61 -6.06
N LEU A 425 0.96 -8.53 -6.75
CA LEU A 425 1.96 -9.60 -6.72
C LEU A 425 2.74 -9.51 -5.41
N SER A 426 2.94 -10.64 -4.74
CA SER A 426 3.70 -10.73 -3.51
C SER A 426 4.79 -11.80 -3.60
N PHE A 427 5.92 -11.51 -2.94
CA PHE A 427 7.12 -12.34 -2.94
C PHE A 427 7.68 -12.39 -1.52
N ARG A 428 7.81 -13.59 -0.95
CA ARG A 428 8.62 -13.82 0.26
C ARG A 428 10.03 -14.16 -0.20
N LEU A 429 11.01 -13.32 0.14
CA LEU A 429 12.39 -13.42 -0.30
C LEU A 429 13.29 -13.93 0.85
N ASN A 430 14.28 -14.75 0.49
CA ASN A 430 15.44 -15.03 1.32
C ASN A 430 16.35 -13.77 1.31
N PRO A 431 16.66 -13.18 2.48
CA PRO A 431 17.46 -11.97 2.55
C PRO A 431 18.91 -12.12 2.07
N GLN A 432 19.40 -13.35 1.90
CA GLN A 432 20.72 -13.65 1.35
C GLN A 432 20.96 -13.03 -0.05
N TYR A 433 19.91 -12.64 -0.79
CA TYR A 433 20.09 -11.90 -2.04
C TYR A 433 20.89 -10.60 -1.86
N LEU A 434 20.85 -10.00 -0.67
CA LEU A 434 21.60 -8.78 -0.36
C LEU A 434 23.12 -9.01 -0.40
N ASP A 435 23.62 -10.24 -0.25
CA ASP A 435 25.06 -10.54 -0.42
C ASP A 435 25.50 -10.52 -1.90
N HIS A 436 24.54 -10.45 -2.83
CA HIS A 436 24.79 -10.49 -4.27
C HIS A 436 24.51 -9.14 -4.97
N ILE A 437 24.40 -8.06 -4.21
CA ILE A 437 24.31 -6.69 -4.76
C ILE A 437 25.72 -6.16 -5.09
N PRO A 438 25.88 -5.30 -6.11
CA PRO A 438 27.18 -4.83 -6.61
C PRO A 438 27.80 -3.71 -5.74
N PHE A 439 27.63 -3.78 -4.42
CA PHE A 439 28.29 -2.90 -3.46
C PHE A 439 28.47 -3.62 -2.11
N GLU A 440 29.36 -3.11 -1.26
CA GLU A 440 29.60 -3.65 0.09
C GLU A 440 28.33 -3.56 0.97
N ARG A 441 27.55 -4.64 1.01
CA ARG A 441 26.30 -4.73 1.78
C ARG A 441 26.49 -4.29 3.23
N GLU A 442 27.53 -4.76 3.91
CA GLU A 442 27.72 -4.55 5.35
C GLU A 442 27.81 -3.08 5.77
N LYS A 443 28.25 -2.20 4.86
CA LYS A 443 28.28 -0.76 5.09
C LYS A 443 26.89 -0.12 5.15
N LYS A 444 25.90 -0.65 4.42
CA LYS A 444 24.51 -0.12 4.37
C LYS A 444 23.51 -0.97 5.15
N PHE A 445 23.64 -2.28 5.04
CA PHE A 445 22.76 -3.31 5.63
C PHE A 445 23.62 -4.29 6.46
N PRO A 446 24.07 -3.88 7.66
CA PRO A 446 25.05 -4.63 8.44
C PRO A 446 24.57 -6.02 8.88
N VAL A 447 23.26 -6.21 9.05
CA VAL A 447 22.68 -7.45 9.54
C VAL A 447 21.66 -7.95 8.52
N LEU A 448 21.76 -9.21 8.12
CA LEU A 448 20.73 -9.81 7.27
C LEU A 448 19.42 -9.90 8.04
N PRO A 449 18.30 -9.39 7.48
CA PRO A 449 16.97 -9.65 8.04
C PRO A 449 16.67 -11.16 8.10
N TYR A 450 15.63 -11.53 8.85
CA TYR A 450 15.09 -12.89 8.85
C TYR A 450 14.19 -13.16 7.62
N GLY A 451 13.44 -12.13 7.19
CA GLY A 451 12.57 -12.24 6.03
C GLY A 451 12.27 -10.90 5.41
N ILE A 452 12.18 -10.88 4.07
CA ILE A 452 11.79 -9.72 3.28
C ILE A 452 10.56 -10.11 2.47
N PHE A 453 9.51 -9.32 2.54
CA PHE A 453 8.30 -9.47 1.74
C PHE A 453 8.21 -8.27 0.81
N PHE A 454 8.12 -8.51 -0.49
CA PHE A 454 7.97 -7.48 -1.51
C PHE A 454 6.59 -7.60 -2.15
N MET A 455 5.87 -6.48 -2.22
CA MET A 455 4.55 -6.40 -2.83
C MET A 455 4.54 -5.34 -3.93
N LYS A 456 4.01 -5.68 -5.11
CA LYS A 456 3.75 -4.75 -6.20
C LYS A 456 2.28 -4.80 -6.60
N GLY A 457 1.56 -3.72 -6.35
CA GLY A 457 0.19 -3.52 -6.82
C GLY A 457 0.11 -2.48 -7.91
N MET A 458 -1.08 -1.91 -8.09
CA MET A 458 -1.40 -0.99 -9.19
C MET A 458 -0.55 0.28 -9.21
N HIS A 459 -0.68 1.05 -8.14
CA HIS A 459 -0.05 2.36 -7.97
C HIS A 459 0.89 2.39 -6.78
N PHE A 460 1.20 1.23 -6.23
CA PHE A 460 2.10 1.11 -5.11
C PHE A 460 3.09 -0.02 -5.33
N PHE A 461 4.22 0.09 -4.65
CA PHE A 461 5.04 -1.04 -4.25
C PHE A 461 5.37 -0.88 -2.77
N GLY A 462 5.81 -1.95 -2.12
CA GLY A 462 6.19 -1.86 -0.73
C GLY A 462 6.96 -3.07 -0.24
N PHE A 463 7.54 -2.91 0.94
CA PHE A 463 8.28 -3.95 1.63
C PHE A 463 7.74 -4.14 3.03
N HIS A 464 7.69 -5.40 3.48
CA HIS A 464 7.70 -5.72 4.90
C HIS A 464 9.01 -6.45 5.23
N ILE A 465 9.78 -5.96 6.19
CA ILE A 465 11.07 -6.54 6.60
C ILE A 465 10.98 -6.93 8.06
N ARG A 466 11.45 -8.12 8.42
CA ARG A 466 11.49 -8.63 9.80
C ARG A 466 12.85 -9.21 10.15
N PHE A 467 13.25 -9.07 11.42
CA PHE A 467 14.53 -9.57 11.96
C PHE A 467 14.41 -10.81 12.85
N LYS A 468 13.20 -11.23 13.21
CA LYS A 468 12.91 -12.52 13.86
C LYS A 468 11.76 -13.21 13.14
N ASP A 469 11.57 -14.49 13.46
CA ASP A 469 10.39 -15.21 13.00
C ASP A 469 9.12 -14.61 13.59
N LEU A 470 8.99 -14.65 14.92
CA LEU A 470 7.96 -13.88 15.61
C LEU A 470 8.37 -12.41 15.59
N SER A 471 7.60 -11.57 14.89
CA SER A 471 8.00 -10.17 14.66
C SER A 471 6.87 -9.17 14.63
N ARG A 472 7.22 -7.91 14.90
CA ARG A 472 6.28 -6.85 15.18
C ARG A 472 6.77 -5.48 14.72
N GLY A 473 5.89 -4.71 14.10
CA GLY A 473 6.25 -3.37 13.62
C GLY A 473 5.14 -2.59 12.93
N GLY A 474 5.37 -1.28 12.78
CA GLY A 474 4.41 -0.36 12.17
C GLY A 474 4.28 -0.55 10.66
N LEU A 475 3.07 -0.36 10.12
CA LEU A 475 2.79 -0.23 8.69
C LEU A 475 2.66 1.25 8.32
N ARG A 476 3.60 1.75 7.53
CA ARG A 476 3.67 3.14 7.05
C ARG A 476 3.25 3.21 5.59
N THR A 477 2.50 4.23 5.22
CA THR A 477 2.31 4.59 3.80
C THR A 477 2.98 5.92 3.50
N VAL A 478 3.90 5.93 2.53
CA VAL A 478 4.55 7.13 1.99
C VAL A 478 3.70 7.62 0.83
N LEU A 479 3.21 8.85 0.96
CA LEU A 479 2.37 9.53 -0.02
C LEU A 479 3.00 10.89 -0.33
N PRO A 480 3.77 11.01 -1.42
CA PRO A 480 4.40 12.26 -1.81
C PRO A 480 3.34 13.35 -2.02
N GLU A 481 3.50 14.50 -1.36
CA GLU A 481 2.57 15.64 -1.53
C GLU A 481 2.78 16.37 -2.86
N HIS A 482 4.02 16.37 -3.36
CA HIS A 482 4.41 17.03 -4.60
C HIS A 482 5.21 16.08 -5.51
N PRO A 483 5.06 16.18 -6.85
CA PRO A 483 5.79 15.32 -7.81
C PRO A 483 7.31 15.37 -7.66
N GLU A 484 7.86 16.51 -7.24
CA GLU A 484 9.30 16.71 -7.01
C GLU A 484 9.88 15.84 -5.89
N PHE A 485 9.08 15.49 -4.88
CA PHE A 485 9.50 14.58 -3.79
C PHE A 485 9.33 13.11 -4.15
N GLU A 486 8.51 12.78 -5.15
CA GLU A 486 8.18 11.40 -5.52
C GLU A 486 9.43 10.58 -5.81
N THR A 487 10.39 11.15 -6.56
CA THR A 487 11.62 10.45 -6.92
C THR A 487 12.48 10.18 -5.69
N VAL A 488 12.64 11.14 -4.79
CA VAL A 488 13.48 11.00 -3.59
C VAL A 488 12.88 9.96 -2.63
N GLU A 489 11.58 10.06 -2.37
CA GLU A 489 10.87 9.14 -1.47
C GLU A 489 10.79 7.72 -2.04
N ARG A 490 10.60 7.58 -3.37
CA ARG A 490 10.67 6.28 -4.05
C ARG A 490 12.03 5.61 -3.85
N ASN A 491 13.11 6.36 -3.99
CA ASN A 491 14.46 5.81 -3.95
C ASN A 491 14.85 5.28 -2.55
N SER A 492 14.17 5.72 -1.48
CA SER A 492 14.53 5.35 -0.10
C SER A 492 13.71 4.22 0.51
N VAL A 493 12.63 3.74 -0.13
CA VAL A 493 11.62 2.84 0.48
C VAL A 493 12.23 1.61 1.15
N PHE A 494 13.08 0.84 0.45
CA PHE A 494 13.72 -0.36 1.02
C PHE A 494 14.67 0.00 2.16
N THR A 495 15.53 1.00 1.94
CA THR A 495 16.53 1.46 2.92
C THR A 495 15.85 1.97 4.20
N GLU A 496 14.76 2.73 4.07
CA GLU A 496 13.96 3.21 5.19
C GLU A 496 13.29 2.05 5.91
N CYS A 497 12.67 1.11 5.18
CA CYS A 497 12.01 -0.05 5.76
C CYS A 497 13.00 -0.91 6.56
N TYR A 498 14.19 -1.16 6.01
CA TYR A 498 15.26 -1.89 6.67
C TYR A 498 15.71 -1.18 7.95
N ASN A 499 16.03 0.12 7.86
CA ASN A 499 16.58 0.87 8.98
C ASN A 499 15.56 1.00 10.13
N LEU A 500 14.29 1.21 9.81
CA LEU A 500 13.22 1.25 10.80
C LEU A 500 12.98 -0.13 11.43
N ALA A 501 12.96 -1.21 10.63
CA ALA A 501 12.82 -2.58 11.15
C ALA A 501 14.01 -2.99 12.04
N TYR A 502 15.24 -2.60 11.67
CA TYR A 502 16.45 -2.87 12.44
C TYR A 502 16.47 -2.09 13.75
N THR A 503 16.10 -0.81 13.70
CA THR A 503 15.95 0.03 14.90
C THR A 503 14.88 -0.55 15.83
N GLN A 504 13.78 -1.04 15.26
CA GLN A 504 12.74 -1.74 16.01
C GLN A 504 13.26 -3.04 16.64
N HIS A 505 14.13 -3.78 15.95
CA HIS A 505 14.71 -5.01 16.46
C HIS A 505 15.59 -4.75 17.69
N MET A 506 16.32 -3.64 17.69
CA MET A 506 17.11 -3.21 18.84
C MET A 506 16.26 -2.71 20.01
N LYS A 507 15.04 -2.23 19.76
CA LYS A 507 14.06 -1.83 20.79
C LYS A 507 13.37 -2.99 21.46
N ASN A 508 13.01 -4.00 20.68
CA ASN A 508 12.20 -5.11 21.13
C ASN A 508 12.95 -6.13 22.03
N LYS A 509 14.06 -5.73 22.65
CA LYS A 509 14.92 -6.60 23.47
C LYS A 509 14.19 -7.22 24.68
N ASP A 510 13.15 -6.56 25.19
CA ASP A 510 12.40 -6.97 26.40
C ASP A 510 11.13 -7.78 26.11
N ILE A 511 10.84 -8.02 24.83
CA ILE A 511 9.61 -8.67 24.37
C ILE A 511 9.94 -9.83 23.42
N PRO A 512 9.06 -10.84 23.31
CA PRO A 512 9.34 -12.03 22.50
C PRO A 512 9.42 -11.73 21.00
N GLU A 513 8.77 -10.68 20.50
CA GLU A 513 8.73 -10.35 19.08
C GLU A 513 9.96 -9.55 18.62
N GLY A 514 10.65 -9.99 17.57
CA GLY A 514 11.69 -9.18 16.94
C GLY A 514 11.13 -7.98 16.15
N GLY A 515 12.03 -7.11 15.71
CA GLY A 515 11.62 -5.92 14.97
C GLY A 515 11.17 -6.23 13.56
N SER A 516 10.08 -5.61 13.14
CA SER A 516 9.70 -5.52 11.74
C SER A 516 9.26 -4.11 11.34
N LYS A 517 9.05 -3.89 10.06
CA LYS A 517 8.42 -2.69 9.51
C LYS A 517 7.75 -3.02 8.18
N GLY A 518 6.60 -2.43 7.93
CA GLY A 518 5.99 -2.36 6.60
C GLY A 518 6.07 -0.92 6.06
N ILE A 519 6.50 -0.74 4.82
CA ILE A 519 6.40 0.54 4.10
C ILE A 519 5.73 0.31 2.75
N ILE A 520 4.71 1.10 2.47
CA ILE A 520 3.99 1.17 1.20
C ILE A 520 4.33 2.52 0.58
N PHE A 521 4.90 2.53 -0.62
CA PHE A 521 5.05 3.74 -1.41
C PHE A 521 3.90 3.84 -2.39
N LEU A 522 3.13 4.93 -2.31
CA LEU A 522 2.02 5.21 -3.20
C LEU A 522 2.44 6.30 -4.20
N LYS A 523 2.36 5.99 -5.49
CA LYS A 523 2.61 6.99 -6.55
C LYS A 523 1.62 8.13 -6.44
N SER A 524 2.01 9.32 -6.93
CA SER A 524 1.09 10.46 -7.00
C SER A 524 -0.17 10.12 -7.79
N PHE A 525 -1.30 10.64 -7.34
CA PHE A 525 -2.63 10.34 -7.89
C PHE A 525 -2.91 11.14 -9.18
N GLU A 526 -2.11 10.94 -10.23
CA GLU A 526 -2.29 11.60 -11.54
C GLU A 526 -3.54 11.11 -12.29
N ARG A 527 -4.07 9.95 -11.90
CA ARG A 527 -5.21 9.32 -12.58
C ARG A 527 -6.51 10.10 -12.43
N ALA A 528 -6.61 10.98 -11.43
CA ALA A 528 -7.81 11.80 -11.20
C ALA A 528 -8.21 12.55 -12.48
N ASP A 529 -7.26 13.18 -13.16
CA ASP A 529 -7.58 14.17 -14.18
C ASP A 529 -8.20 13.54 -15.43
N SER A 530 -7.70 12.37 -15.85
CA SER A 530 -8.27 11.63 -16.98
C SER A 530 -9.68 11.08 -16.68
N GLU A 531 -9.93 10.65 -15.44
CA GLU A 531 -11.28 10.20 -15.03
C GLU A 531 -12.24 11.39 -14.87
N VAL A 532 -11.75 12.50 -14.31
CA VAL A 532 -12.51 13.75 -14.14
C VAL A 532 -12.98 14.27 -15.50
N ALA A 533 -12.13 14.27 -16.52
CA ALA A 533 -12.53 14.70 -17.87
C ALA A 533 -13.67 13.84 -18.45
N ILE A 534 -13.72 12.54 -18.15
CA ILE A 534 -14.81 11.66 -18.59
C ILE A 534 -16.08 11.97 -17.80
N ILE A 535 -15.97 12.10 -16.47
CA ILE A 535 -17.09 12.36 -15.57
C ILE A 535 -17.73 13.72 -15.87
N GLU A 536 -16.91 14.76 -16.08
CA GLU A 536 -17.36 16.10 -16.43
C GLU A 536 -18.22 16.06 -17.70
N LYS A 537 -17.71 15.43 -18.77
CA LYS A 537 -18.45 15.25 -20.03
C LYS A 537 -19.74 14.42 -19.86
N GLU A 538 -19.73 13.39 -19.01
CA GLU A 538 -20.96 12.62 -18.70
C GLU A 538 -22.01 13.47 -17.98
N LEU A 539 -21.58 14.32 -17.03
CA LEU A 539 -22.47 15.22 -16.29
C LEU A 539 -23.02 16.35 -17.18
N GLU A 540 -22.18 16.92 -18.05
CA GLU A 540 -22.61 17.89 -19.07
C GLU A 540 -23.68 17.32 -19.99
N ASN A 541 -23.46 16.10 -20.51
CA ASN A 541 -24.43 15.40 -21.34
C ASN A 541 -25.74 15.09 -20.58
N SER A 542 -25.64 14.91 -19.26
CA SER A 542 -26.80 14.72 -18.38
C SER A 542 -27.49 16.03 -17.98
N LYS A 543 -27.03 17.17 -18.53
CA LYS A 543 -27.58 18.52 -18.35
C LYS A 543 -27.58 18.99 -16.89
N TYR A 544 -26.58 18.58 -16.11
CA TYR A 544 -26.33 19.17 -14.79
C TYR A 544 -25.88 20.64 -14.93
N ASP A 545 -26.19 21.45 -13.91
CA ASP A 545 -25.71 22.83 -13.84
C ASP A 545 -24.19 22.89 -13.62
N PRO A 546 -23.44 23.82 -14.26
CA PRO A 546 -21.99 23.91 -14.10
C PRO A 546 -21.49 24.00 -12.65
N ALA A 547 -22.22 24.68 -11.75
CA ALA A 547 -21.83 24.76 -10.34
C ALA A 547 -22.00 23.41 -9.63
N GLU A 548 -23.04 22.65 -9.99
CA GLU A 548 -23.25 21.29 -9.45
C GLU A 548 -22.19 20.31 -9.98
N ILE A 549 -21.79 20.44 -11.25
CA ILE A 549 -20.70 19.65 -11.85
C ILE A 549 -19.41 19.86 -11.06
N GLN A 550 -19.02 21.11 -10.83
CA GLN A 550 -17.80 21.42 -10.09
C GLN A 550 -17.82 20.83 -8.67
N MET A 551 -18.94 20.98 -7.96
CA MET A 551 -19.10 20.43 -6.61
C MET A 551 -18.97 18.89 -6.60
N LYS A 552 -19.60 18.19 -7.55
CA LYS A 552 -19.49 16.73 -7.67
C LYS A 552 -18.06 16.28 -7.99
N ILE A 553 -17.35 17.00 -8.86
CA ILE A 553 -15.95 16.72 -9.21
C ILE A 553 -15.03 16.87 -8.00
N GLU A 554 -15.17 17.95 -7.21
CA GLU A 554 -14.35 18.15 -6.01
C GLU A 554 -14.59 17.06 -4.96
N ASN A 555 -15.85 16.70 -4.72
CA ASN A 555 -16.18 15.60 -3.82
C ASN A 555 -15.60 14.26 -4.31
N TYR A 556 -15.70 13.99 -5.61
CA TYR A 556 -15.09 12.80 -6.23
C TYR A 556 -13.57 12.77 -6.00
N LYS A 557 -12.85 13.87 -6.22
CA LYS A 557 -11.39 13.94 -6.01
C LYS A 557 -11.00 13.61 -4.56
N ILE A 558 -11.72 14.16 -3.58
CA ILE A 558 -11.46 13.92 -2.15
C ILE A 558 -11.70 12.45 -1.79
N GLU A 559 -12.84 11.90 -2.21
CA GLU A 559 -13.19 10.50 -1.94
C GLU A 559 -12.21 9.53 -2.61
N GLN A 560 -11.84 9.78 -3.87
CA GLN A 560 -10.93 8.92 -4.63
C GLN A 560 -9.50 8.97 -4.09
N LYS A 561 -9.01 10.13 -3.61
CA LYS A 561 -7.70 10.21 -2.96
C LYS A 561 -7.64 9.30 -1.73
N THR A 562 -8.69 9.33 -0.91
CA THR A 562 -8.80 8.48 0.28
C THR A 562 -8.90 7.00 -0.10
N GLU A 563 -9.74 6.68 -1.09
CA GLU A 563 -9.93 5.31 -1.55
C GLU A 563 -8.68 4.73 -2.21
N HIS A 564 -7.91 5.56 -2.93
CA HIS A 564 -6.63 5.17 -3.51
C HIS A 564 -5.63 4.71 -2.44
N LEU A 565 -5.54 5.47 -1.34
CA LEU A 565 -4.74 5.10 -0.17
C LEU A 565 -5.24 3.77 0.45
N TYR A 566 -6.54 3.67 0.72
CA TYR A 566 -7.10 2.49 1.36
C TYR A 566 -6.98 1.23 0.50
N GLN A 567 -7.19 1.36 -0.81
CA GLN A 567 -7.07 0.23 -1.74
C GLN A 567 -5.62 -0.30 -1.77
N ALA A 568 -4.62 0.59 -1.76
CA ALA A 568 -3.21 0.18 -1.69
C ALA A 568 -2.89 -0.57 -0.39
N GLN A 569 -3.36 -0.06 0.75
CA GLN A 569 -3.20 -0.70 2.06
C GLN A 569 -3.90 -2.07 2.11
N ARG A 570 -5.16 -2.16 1.65
CA ARG A 570 -5.92 -3.43 1.58
C ARG A 570 -5.20 -4.45 0.71
N SER A 571 -4.75 -4.02 -0.46
CA SER A 571 -4.05 -4.88 -1.42
C SER A 571 -2.70 -5.38 -0.90
N PHE A 572 -1.92 -4.53 -0.23
CA PHE A 572 -0.68 -4.92 0.43
C PHE A 572 -0.92 -5.98 1.51
N VAL A 573 -1.89 -5.73 2.40
CA VAL A 573 -2.20 -6.61 3.54
C VAL A 573 -2.80 -7.95 3.08
N GLU A 574 -3.74 -7.93 2.14
CA GLU A 574 -4.31 -9.15 1.56
C GLU A 574 -3.23 -10.02 0.91
N SER A 575 -2.33 -9.40 0.15
CA SER A 575 -1.27 -10.10 -0.56
C SER A 575 -0.16 -10.61 0.38
N LEU A 576 0.06 -9.93 1.50
CA LEU A 576 0.93 -10.39 2.59
C LEU A 576 0.32 -11.61 3.29
N ILE A 577 -0.92 -11.51 3.77
CA ILE A 577 -1.63 -12.62 4.44
C ILE A 577 -1.71 -13.85 3.53
N THR A 578 -1.93 -13.66 2.23
CA THR A 578 -1.96 -14.75 1.23
C THR A 578 -0.72 -15.66 1.29
N ILE A 579 0.47 -15.12 1.54
CA ILE A 579 1.74 -15.88 1.48
C ILE A 579 2.27 -16.29 2.87
N VAL A 580 1.64 -15.84 3.96
CA VAL A 580 2.01 -16.21 5.34
C VAL A 580 0.96 -17.06 6.05
N ASN A 581 -0.29 -17.07 5.59
CA ASN A 581 -1.37 -17.81 6.26
C ASN A 581 -1.31 -19.31 5.95
N CYS A 582 -0.92 -20.09 6.96
CA CYS A 582 -0.80 -21.54 6.88
C CYS A 582 -1.66 -22.25 7.91
N ASP A 583 -1.84 -23.55 7.71
CA ASP A 583 -2.33 -24.46 8.74
C ASP A 583 -1.26 -24.72 9.81
N PRO A 584 -1.63 -25.29 10.99
CA PRO A 584 -0.69 -25.52 12.09
C PRO A 584 0.52 -26.40 11.73
N ASP A 585 0.42 -27.22 10.69
CA ASP A 585 1.50 -28.06 10.15
C ASP A 585 2.47 -27.30 9.23
N GLY A 586 2.21 -26.01 8.95
CA GLY A 586 3.01 -25.18 8.06
C GLY A 586 2.56 -25.21 6.59
N THR A 587 1.48 -25.92 6.26
CA THR A 587 0.94 -25.96 4.89
C THR A 587 0.28 -24.63 4.54
N ILE A 588 0.72 -23.97 3.46
CA ILE A 588 0.11 -22.71 3.00
C ILE A 588 -1.35 -22.94 2.57
N ARG A 589 -2.28 -22.10 3.07
CA ARG A 589 -3.71 -22.26 2.78
C ARG A 589 -4.10 -21.79 1.39
N ALA A 590 -3.40 -20.80 0.86
CA ALA A 590 -3.66 -20.29 -0.48
C ALA A 590 -3.25 -21.32 -1.53
N LYS A 591 -4.18 -21.64 -2.44
CA LYS A 591 -3.94 -22.57 -3.55
C LYS A 591 -2.98 -21.98 -4.58
N ASN A 592 -2.34 -22.85 -5.36
CA ASN A 592 -1.44 -22.51 -6.46
C ASN A 592 -0.21 -21.69 -6.02
N ILE A 593 0.35 -22.01 -4.85
CA ILE A 593 1.59 -21.46 -4.34
C ILE A 593 2.56 -22.60 -4.09
N VAL A 594 3.75 -22.53 -4.70
CA VAL A 594 4.87 -23.40 -4.34
C VAL A 594 5.59 -22.75 -3.14
N ASP A 595 5.58 -23.44 -1.99
CA ASP A 595 6.16 -22.95 -0.74
C ASP A 595 7.47 -23.68 -0.41
N TYR A 596 8.60 -22.97 -0.56
CA TYR A 596 9.94 -23.46 -0.18
C TYR A 596 10.30 -23.20 1.29
N TRP A 597 9.47 -22.46 2.04
CA TRP A 597 9.66 -22.18 3.48
C TRP A 597 9.08 -23.26 4.39
N LYS A 598 7.88 -23.75 4.06
CA LYS A 598 7.19 -24.86 4.77
C LYS A 598 7.09 -24.70 6.29
N ARG A 599 6.94 -23.47 6.78
CA ARG A 599 6.77 -23.15 8.20
C ARG A 599 5.74 -22.04 8.39
N PRO A 600 5.00 -22.04 9.52
CA PRO A 600 4.17 -20.91 9.90
C PRO A 600 4.98 -19.62 10.06
N GLU A 601 4.37 -18.50 9.68
CA GLU A 601 4.96 -17.17 9.80
C GLU A 601 3.98 -16.28 10.57
N TYR A 602 4.41 -15.77 11.73
CA TYR A 602 3.58 -14.93 12.60
C TYR A 602 4.09 -13.49 12.60
N LEU A 603 3.24 -12.61 12.08
CA LEU A 603 3.50 -11.18 11.93
C LEU A 603 2.47 -10.39 12.72
N TYR A 604 2.91 -9.28 13.31
CA TYR A 604 2.05 -8.35 14.04
C TYR A 604 2.29 -6.92 13.55
N LEU A 605 1.22 -6.27 13.09
CA LEU A 605 1.26 -4.90 12.58
C LEU A 605 0.84 -3.91 13.67
N GLY A 606 1.41 -2.72 13.61
CA GLY A 606 0.94 -1.53 14.34
C GLY A 606 0.68 -0.37 13.36
N PRO A 607 -0.07 0.65 13.78
CA PRO A 607 -0.25 1.84 12.95
C PRO A 607 1.03 2.69 12.87
N ASP A 608 1.21 3.38 11.75
CA ASP A 608 2.23 4.41 11.52
C ASP A 608 1.65 5.49 10.60
N GLU A 609 2.47 6.37 10.02
CA GLU A 609 2.06 7.47 9.15
C GLU A 609 1.06 7.01 8.05
N ASN A 610 0.04 7.84 7.84
CA ASN A 610 -1.06 7.64 6.89
C ASN A 610 -1.96 6.41 7.16
N MET A 611 -2.01 5.90 8.40
CA MET A 611 -2.98 4.90 8.84
C MET A 611 -4.19 5.54 9.53
N HIS A 612 -5.40 5.17 9.08
CA HIS A 612 -6.66 5.66 9.63
C HIS A 612 -7.39 4.56 10.41
N ASP A 613 -8.18 4.92 11.42
CA ASP A 613 -8.95 3.98 12.26
C ASP A 613 -9.78 2.97 11.47
N ALA A 614 -10.40 3.43 10.36
CA ALA A 614 -11.17 2.57 9.46
C ALA A 614 -10.31 1.43 8.88
N MET A 615 -9.06 1.73 8.53
CA MET A 615 -8.10 0.77 7.99
C MET A 615 -7.49 -0.12 9.07
N ILE A 616 -7.19 0.43 10.26
CA ILE A 616 -6.75 -0.36 11.42
C ILE A 616 -7.78 -1.43 11.75
N LYS A 617 -9.06 -1.04 11.82
CA LYS A 617 -10.17 -1.95 12.05
C LYS A 617 -10.31 -2.97 10.91
N TRP A 618 -10.28 -2.52 9.66
CA TRP A 618 -10.38 -3.41 8.51
C TRP A 618 -9.29 -4.49 8.51
N ILE A 619 -8.04 -4.15 8.83
CA ILE A 619 -6.92 -5.11 8.87
C ILE A 619 -7.17 -6.20 9.92
N ALA A 620 -7.62 -5.82 11.12
CA ALA A 620 -7.95 -6.76 12.19
C ALA A 620 -9.11 -7.68 11.79
N ASP A 621 -10.20 -7.10 11.29
CA ASP A 621 -11.40 -7.83 10.87
C ASP A 621 -11.08 -8.79 9.70
N PHE A 622 -10.25 -8.33 8.75
CA PHE A 622 -9.83 -9.13 7.60
C PHE A 622 -9.01 -10.33 8.03
N SER A 623 -8.02 -10.15 8.92
CA SER A 623 -7.20 -11.24 9.46
C SER A 623 -8.05 -12.32 10.15
N ALA A 624 -8.98 -11.90 11.02
CA ALA A 624 -9.91 -12.79 11.69
C ALA A 624 -10.80 -13.56 10.70
N LYS A 625 -11.40 -12.84 9.74
CA LYS A 625 -12.25 -13.43 8.67
C LYS A 625 -11.49 -14.41 7.78
N TYR A 626 -10.19 -14.17 7.55
CA TYR A 626 -9.33 -15.04 6.75
C TYR A 626 -8.75 -16.22 7.55
N ASN A 627 -9.19 -16.39 8.81
CA ASN A 627 -8.75 -17.42 9.75
C ASN A 627 -7.22 -17.45 9.96
N TYR A 628 -6.54 -16.33 9.74
CA TYR A 628 -5.12 -16.23 10.04
C TYR A 628 -4.93 -16.33 11.56
N LYS A 629 -4.00 -17.17 12.04
CA LYS A 629 -3.93 -17.55 13.47
C LYS A 629 -3.83 -16.36 14.44
N PRO A 630 -3.10 -15.26 14.14
CA PRO A 630 -3.15 -14.05 14.97
C PRO A 630 -4.54 -13.42 15.15
N GLY A 631 -5.53 -13.72 14.29
CA GLY A 631 -6.89 -13.19 14.38
C GLY A 631 -6.91 -11.66 14.36
N SER A 632 -7.77 -11.06 15.17
CA SER A 632 -7.83 -9.59 15.36
C SER A 632 -6.57 -9.02 16.00
N SER A 633 -5.76 -9.83 16.68
CA SER A 633 -4.46 -9.42 17.24
C SER A 633 -3.38 -9.20 16.19
N PHE A 634 -3.63 -9.56 14.92
CA PHE A 634 -2.75 -9.19 13.80
C PHE A 634 -2.44 -7.69 13.73
N MET A 635 -3.37 -6.84 14.17
CA MET A 635 -3.20 -5.40 14.26
C MET A 635 -3.38 -4.92 15.70
N SER A 636 -2.40 -4.19 16.22
CA SER A 636 -2.52 -3.51 17.53
C SER A 636 -3.14 -2.12 17.40
N SER A 637 -3.45 -1.50 18.55
CA SER A 637 -4.04 -0.16 18.65
C SER A 637 -5.41 -0.04 17.96
N LYS A 638 -6.17 -1.14 17.94
CA LYS A 638 -7.53 -1.19 17.39
C LYS A 638 -8.43 -0.12 18.04
N PRO A 639 -9.30 0.58 17.27
CA PRO A 639 -10.29 1.47 17.87
C PRO A 639 -11.18 0.74 18.87
N LYS A 640 -11.42 1.35 20.05
CA LYS A 640 -12.18 0.80 21.20
C LYS A 640 -11.52 -0.38 21.92
N VAL A 641 -11.15 -1.44 21.20
CA VAL A 641 -10.65 -2.72 21.78
C VAL A 641 -9.12 -2.72 21.95
N GLY A 642 -8.36 -1.86 21.30
CA GLY A 642 -6.91 -1.75 21.49
C GLY A 642 -6.50 -0.67 22.51
N ILE A 643 -5.19 -0.51 22.70
CA ILE A 643 -4.63 0.48 23.61
C ILE A 643 -4.16 1.69 22.80
N ASN A 644 -4.77 2.85 23.04
CA ASN A 644 -4.39 4.09 22.38
C ASN A 644 -3.14 4.67 23.07
N HIS A 645 -2.02 4.67 22.35
CA HIS A 645 -0.73 5.12 22.90
C HIS A 645 -0.74 6.57 23.35
N LYS A 646 -1.41 7.45 22.60
CA LYS A 646 -1.55 8.88 22.91
C LYS A 646 -2.42 9.11 24.14
N GLN A 647 -3.48 8.33 24.32
CA GLN A 647 -4.35 8.43 25.48
C GLN A 647 -3.63 8.09 26.80
N TYR A 648 -2.79 7.04 26.78
CA TYR A 648 -2.14 6.53 27.99
C TYR A 648 -0.67 6.95 28.14
N GLY A 649 -0.12 7.70 27.20
CA GLY A 649 1.24 8.24 27.25
C GLY A 649 2.33 7.17 27.38
N VAL A 650 2.13 5.99 26.78
CA VAL A 650 2.95 4.79 27.02
C VAL A 650 4.43 4.99 26.68
N THR A 651 4.73 5.72 25.61
CA THR A 651 6.11 6.02 25.19
C THR A 651 6.74 7.05 26.12
N SER A 652 6.03 8.15 26.38
CA SER A 652 6.51 9.26 27.22
C SER A 652 6.67 8.85 28.67
N LEU A 653 5.92 7.87 29.16
CA LEU A 653 6.12 7.28 30.47
C LEU A 653 7.51 6.67 30.62
N GLY A 654 7.99 5.96 29.59
CA GLY A 654 9.35 5.43 29.55
C GLY A 654 10.39 6.54 29.51
N ILE A 655 10.21 7.53 28.62
CA ILE A 655 11.08 8.71 28.51
C ILE A 655 11.21 9.42 29.85
N ASN A 656 10.09 9.60 30.58
CA ASN A 656 10.07 10.25 31.87
C ASN A 656 10.90 9.50 32.94
N VAL A 657 10.87 8.15 32.91
CA VAL A 657 11.72 7.33 33.80
C VAL A 657 13.20 7.51 33.48
N TYR A 658 13.59 7.52 32.19
CA TYR A 658 14.97 7.77 31.79
C TYR A 658 15.43 9.20 32.17
N MET A 659 14.58 10.20 31.91
CA MET A 659 14.84 11.59 32.30
C MET A 659 15.09 11.70 33.80
N GLU A 660 14.25 11.09 34.63
CA GLU A 660 14.40 11.13 36.08
C GLU A 660 15.71 10.48 36.55
N GLU A 661 16.06 9.29 36.05
CA GLU A 661 17.29 8.61 36.47
C GLU A 661 18.56 9.32 35.95
N VAL A 662 18.51 9.93 34.76
CA VAL A 662 19.60 10.75 34.22
C VAL A 662 19.79 12.03 35.03
N LEU A 663 18.71 12.73 35.40
CA LEU A 663 18.79 13.90 36.26
C LEU A 663 19.41 13.56 37.61
N LYS A 664 18.99 12.46 38.24
CA LYS A 664 19.59 11.97 39.49
C LYS A 664 21.08 11.66 39.32
N TYR A 665 21.48 11.06 38.21
CA TYR A 665 22.89 10.81 37.88
C TYR A 665 23.69 12.11 37.73
N LEU A 666 23.08 13.16 37.19
CA LEU A 666 23.65 14.50 37.08
C LEU A 666 23.66 15.30 38.40
N GLY A 667 23.16 14.69 39.49
CA GLY A 667 23.09 15.32 40.81
C GLY A 667 21.85 16.20 41.02
N ILE A 668 20.85 16.12 40.15
CA ILE A 668 19.60 16.88 40.25
C ILE A 668 18.49 15.93 40.67
N ASN A 669 17.84 16.20 41.80
CA ASN A 669 16.63 15.47 42.17
C ASN A 669 15.39 16.20 41.60
N PRO A 670 14.77 15.73 40.51
CA PRO A 670 13.69 16.48 39.84
C PRO A 670 12.43 16.66 40.70
N GLN A 671 12.29 15.90 41.79
CA GLN A 671 11.18 16.04 42.73
C GLN A 671 11.33 17.25 43.67
N THR A 672 12.57 17.74 43.88
CA THR A 672 12.87 18.82 44.83
C THR A 672 13.60 20.01 44.20
N ASP A 673 14.44 19.75 43.20
CA ASP A 673 15.34 20.73 42.62
C ASP A 673 14.79 21.22 41.28
N THR A 674 14.90 22.53 41.01
CA THR A 674 14.52 23.10 39.71
C THR A 674 15.48 22.63 38.62
N PHE A 675 14.93 22.25 37.46
CA PHE A 675 15.69 21.87 36.28
C PHE A 675 15.08 22.46 35.01
N SER A 676 15.93 22.73 34.02
CA SER A 676 15.54 23.30 32.73
C SER A 676 15.56 22.25 31.63
N LEU A 677 14.62 22.33 30.69
CA LEU A 677 14.59 21.45 29.54
C LEU A 677 14.15 22.15 28.26
N LYS A 678 14.52 21.55 27.13
CA LYS A 678 14.05 21.91 25.79
C LYS A 678 13.60 20.65 25.05
N MET A 679 12.71 20.79 24.08
CA MET A 679 12.12 19.64 23.40
C MET A 679 11.81 19.93 21.92
N SER A 680 11.84 18.89 21.09
CA SER A 680 11.18 18.91 19.77
C SER A 680 9.87 18.12 19.81
N GLY A 681 8.94 18.45 18.93
CA GLY A 681 7.57 17.97 18.95
C GLY A 681 6.65 18.87 19.78
N GLY A 682 5.38 18.96 19.40
CA GLY A 682 4.42 19.92 19.94
C GLY A 682 3.47 19.33 20.98
N PRO A 683 2.67 20.19 21.65
CA PRO A 683 1.61 19.74 22.53
C PRO A 683 0.55 18.88 21.81
N ASP A 684 0.38 19.00 20.50
CA ASP A 684 -0.50 18.14 19.69
C ASP A 684 0.07 16.73 19.40
N GLY A 685 1.37 16.53 19.62
CA GLY A 685 2.07 15.27 19.34
C GLY A 685 1.75 14.15 20.35
N ASP A 686 1.91 12.89 19.92
CA ASP A 686 1.77 11.70 20.80
C ASP A 686 2.86 11.69 21.89
N VAL A 687 4.13 11.74 21.50
CA VAL A 687 5.26 11.65 22.45
C VAL A 687 5.47 12.97 23.20
N ALA A 688 5.60 14.08 22.47
CA ALA A 688 5.86 15.39 23.06
C ALA A 688 4.70 15.87 23.95
N GLY A 689 3.45 15.79 23.50
CA GLY A 689 2.26 16.18 24.29
C GLY A 689 2.13 15.38 25.59
N ASN A 690 2.32 14.06 25.54
CA ASN A 690 2.32 13.24 26.76
C ASN A 690 3.52 13.53 27.68
N GLN A 691 4.68 13.88 27.13
CA GLN A 691 5.82 14.26 27.97
C GLN A 691 5.60 15.62 28.64
N ILE A 692 5.00 16.60 27.94
CA ILE A 692 4.52 17.85 28.52
C ILE A 692 3.54 17.56 29.67
N TYR A 693 2.59 16.65 29.44
CA TYR A 693 1.63 16.26 30.48
C TYR A 693 2.30 15.57 31.68
N ASN A 694 3.33 14.75 31.45
CA ASN A 694 4.13 14.16 32.52
C ASN A 694 4.88 15.24 33.33
N LEU A 695 5.45 16.25 32.68
CA LEU A 695 6.11 17.37 33.36
C LEU A 695 5.10 18.13 34.24
N TYR A 696 3.93 18.45 33.69
CA TYR A 696 2.85 19.08 34.44
C TYR A 696 2.37 18.22 35.63
N ARG A 697 2.29 16.90 35.46
CA ARG A 697 1.77 15.98 36.49
C ARG A 697 2.78 15.70 37.60
N PHE A 698 4.03 15.43 37.24
CA PHE A 698 5.05 14.93 38.17
C PHE A 698 5.99 16.02 38.66
N TYR A 699 6.20 17.08 37.90
CA TYR A 699 7.18 18.14 38.19
C TYR A 699 6.64 19.57 38.00
N PRO A 700 5.39 19.89 38.40
CA PRO A 700 4.76 21.18 38.09
C PRO A 700 5.49 22.41 38.68
N LYS A 701 6.31 22.21 39.72
CA LYS A 701 7.02 23.29 40.43
C LYS A 701 8.52 23.32 40.14
N THR A 702 9.06 22.26 39.54
CA THR A 702 10.51 22.07 39.39
C THR A 702 10.95 22.08 37.92
N ALA A 703 10.10 21.66 36.98
CA ALA A 703 10.44 21.65 35.56
C ALA A 703 10.24 23.03 34.91
N LYS A 704 11.24 23.49 34.15
CA LYS A 704 11.16 24.69 33.30
C LYS A 704 11.40 24.36 31.82
N LEU A 705 10.33 24.28 31.03
CA LEU A 705 10.44 24.05 29.58
C LEU A 705 10.72 25.38 28.87
N LEU A 706 11.96 25.59 28.42
CA LEU A 706 12.41 26.88 27.88
C LEU A 706 12.20 27.01 26.36
N ALA A 707 12.25 25.91 25.62
CA ALA A 707 12.10 25.93 24.17
C ALA A 707 11.37 24.69 23.63
N LEU A 708 10.51 24.92 22.64
CA LEU A 708 9.75 23.88 21.96
C LEU A 708 9.66 24.19 20.45
N THR A 709 9.79 23.17 19.59
CA THR A 709 9.62 23.29 18.14
C THR A 709 8.76 22.16 17.60
N ASP A 710 7.73 22.48 16.82
CA ASP A 710 6.86 21.50 16.16
C ASP A 710 6.57 21.88 14.69
N VAL A 711 5.61 21.20 14.05
CA VAL A 711 5.26 21.45 12.63
C VAL A 711 4.62 22.83 12.43
N SER A 712 3.95 23.34 13.47
CA SER A 712 3.22 24.61 13.47
C SER A 712 4.12 25.83 13.74
N GLY A 713 5.25 25.64 14.42
CA GLY A 713 6.10 26.75 14.81
C GLY A 713 7.22 26.43 15.79
N THR A 714 7.80 27.47 16.38
CA THR A 714 8.77 27.33 17.47
C THR A 714 8.58 28.44 18.50
N ILE A 715 8.83 28.13 19.76
CA ILE A 715 8.67 29.05 20.89
C ILE A 715 9.91 28.99 21.79
N ASN A 716 10.25 30.12 22.40
CA ASN A 716 11.28 30.24 23.42
C ASN A 716 10.81 31.17 24.53
N ASP A 717 11.02 30.78 25.78
CA ASP A 717 10.82 31.64 26.93
C ASP A 717 11.96 31.41 27.95
N PRO A 718 12.80 32.44 28.23
CA PRO A 718 13.91 32.32 29.17
C PRO A 718 13.52 31.97 30.61
N GLU A 719 12.31 32.29 31.04
CA GLU A 719 11.83 31.98 32.39
C GLU A 719 11.10 30.64 32.47
N GLY A 720 10.65 30.14 31.31
CA GLY A 720 9.97 28.87 31.12
C GLY A 720 8.50 29.05 30.75
N LEU A 721 8.01 28.17 29.87
CA LEU A 721 6.62 28.15 29.43
C LEU A 721 5.68 27.65 30.53
N ASP A 722 4.45 28.16 30.53
CA ASP A 722 3.42 27.70 31.46
C ASP A 722 2.96 26.26 31.13
N LEU A 723 3.34 25.32 32.00
CA LEU A 723 3.04 23.89 31.81
C LEU A 723 1.55 23.59 31.87
N ALA A 724 0.76 24.37 32.63
CA ALA A 724 -0.69 24.18 32.72
C ALA A 724 -1.35 24.49 31.37
N THR A 725 -1.00 25.63 30.76
CA THR A 725 -1.45 26.03 29.42
C THR A 725 -1.03 25.01 28.37
N LEU A 726 0.21 24.53 28.40
CA LEU A 726 0.66 23.50 27.45
C LEU A 726 -0.09 22.17 27.62
N ALA A 727 -0.42 21.78 28.86
CA ALA A 727 -1.23 20.60 29.13
C ALA A 727 -2.69 20.77 28.64
N GLU A 728 -3.24 21.98 28.67
CA GLU A 728 -4.53 22.29 28.07
C GLU A 728 -4.50 22.22 26.54
N LEU A 729 -3.46 22.79 25.90
CA LEU A 729 -3.27 22.67 24.45
C LEU A 729 -3.19 21.20 24.01
N PHE A 730 -2.49 20.34 24.76
CA PHE A 730 -2.43 18.90 24.50
C PHE A 730 -3.82 18.25 24.55
N LYS A 731 -4.62 18.55 25.57
CA LYS A 731 -6.00 18.02 25.69
C LYS A 731 -6.90 18.49 24.54
N LEU A 732 -6.70 19.71 24.06
CA LEU A 732 -7.43 20.29 22.93
C LEU A 732 -6.89 19.84 21.56
N GLY A 733 -5.75 19.13 21.52
CA GLY A 733 -5.10 18.72 20.28
C GLY A 733 -4.56 19.89 19.46
N LYS A 734 -4.15 20.99 20.11
CA LYS A 734 -3.60 22.18 19.49
C LYS A 734 -2.08 22.17 19.50
N GLY A 735 -1.46 22.74 18.46
CA GLY A 735 0.00 22.84 18.32
C GLY A 735 0.57 24.05 19.08
N ILE A 736 1.88 24.22 19.04
CA ILE A 736 2.55 25.28 19.80
C ILE A 736 2.21 26.69 19.31
N LYS A 737 1.83 26.85 18.05
CA LYS A 737 1.36 28.13 17.50
C LYS A 737 0.16 28.72 18.27
N ASP A 738 -0.61 27.87 18.95
CA ASP A 738 -1.81 28.26 19.69
C ASP A 738 -1.50 28.65 21.15
N TYR A 739 -0.22 28.69 21.55
CA TYR A 739 0.19 29.22 22.85
C TYR A 739 -0.10 30.72 22.93
N PRO A 740 -0.80 31.20 23.97
CA PRO A 740 -1.11 32.63 24.12
C PRO A 740 0.18 33.46 24.22
N PRO A 741 0.47 34.34 23.23
CA PRO A 741 1.71 35.12 23.24
C PRO A 741 1.82 36.08 24.43
N GLU A 742 0.70 36.42 25.07
CA GLU A 742 0.63 37.28 26.26
C GLU A 742 1.25 36.64 27.51
N LEU A 743 1.42 35.32 27.50
CA LEU A 743 2.06 34.56 28.59
C LEU A 743 3.59 34.48 28.43
N LEU A 744 4.16 35.05 27.36
CA LEU A 744 5.61 35.11 27.16
C LEU A 744 6.25 36.11 28.14
N HIS A 745 7.31 35.70 28.81
CA HIS A 745 8.13 36.60 29.62
C HIS A 745 9.06 37.45 28.74
N ALA A 746 9.72 38.44 29.36
CA ALA A 746 10.67 39.30 28.67
C ALA A 746 11.81 38.49 28.01
N GLY A 747 12.02 38.72 26.72
CA GLY A 747 12.98 37.97 25.90
C GLY A 747 12.39 36.76 25.18
N GLY A 748 11.15 36.37 25.49
CA GLY A 748 10.47 35.25 24.83
C GLY A 748 9.97 35.59 23.42
N PHE A 749 9.76 34.56 22.61
CA PHE A 749 9.17 34.66 21.28
C PHE A 749 8.35 33.44 20.89
N LEU A 750 7.37 33.62 19.99
CA LEU A 750 6.57 32.57 19.37
C LEU A 750 6.46 32.79 17.86
N LEU A 751 6.96 31.86 17.07
CA LEU A 751 6.88 31.84 15.62
C LEU A 751 5.67 31.01 15.15
N ASP A 752 4.76 31.61 14.39
CA ASP A 752 3.61 30.91 13.78
C ASP A 752 3.83 30.70 12.28
N LYS A 753 4.14 29.46 11.89
CA LYS A 753 4.45 29.08 10.50
C LYS A 753 3.24 29.20 9.56
N SER A 754 2.03 29.16 10.10
CA SER A 754 0.79 29.23 9.32
C SER A 754 0.45 30.67 8.90
N MET A 755 0.85 31.64 9.72
CA MET A 755 0.62 33.06 9.48
C MET A 755 1.68 33.64 8.55
N LYS A 756 1.38 33.59 7.24
CA LYS A 756 2.26 34.07 6.18
C LYS A 756 1.65 35.28 5.48
N ARG A 757 2.52 36.16 4.98
CA ARG A 757 2.14 37.21 4.02
C ARG A 757 3.18 37.32 2.91
N SER A 758 2.74 37.67 1.72
CA SER A 758 3.60 37.85 0.56
C SER A 758 3.57 39.31 0.13
N PRO A 759 4.45 40.17 0.68
CA PRO A 759 4.49 41.58 0.27
C PRO A 759 4.82 41.74 -1.22
N THR A 760 5.45 40.73 -1.85
CA THR A 760 5.67 40.64 -3.30
C THR A 760 5.52 39.19 -3.77
N PRO A 761 5.44 38.91 -5.09
CA PRO A 761 5.44 37.54 -5.61
C PRO A 761 6.71 36.73 -5.30
N PHE A 762 7.80 37.38 -4.90
CA PHE A 762 9.11 36.76 -4.67
C PHE A 762 9.48 36.61 -3.19
N VAL A 763 8.75 37.29 -2.29
CA VAL A 763 9.08 37.35 -0.86
C VAL A 763 7.92 36.84 -0.04
N GLN A 764 8.19 35.86 0.81
CA GLN A 764 7.27 35.37 1.83
C GLN A 764 7.81 35.74 3.21
N GLN A 765 6.94 36.32 4.04
CA GLN A 765 7.20 36.61 5.45
C GLN A 765 6.31 35.76 6.35
N THR A 766 6.75 35.54 7.58
CA THR A 766 6.06 34.73 8.59
C THR A 766 5.98 35.51 9.91
N LEU A 767 4.86 35.39 10.63
CA LEU A 767 4.63 36.10 11.88
C LEU A 767 5.45 35.49 13.03
N CYS A 768 6.16 36.34 13.76
CA CYS A 768 6.87 36.01 14.99
C CYS A 768 6.47 37.02 16.08
N TRP A 769 5.83 36.55 17.13
CA TRP A 769 5.56 37.33 18.33
C TRP A 769 6.83 37.43 19.16
N ARG A 770 7.18 38.63 19.63
CA ARG A 770 8.32 38.83 20.53
C ARG A 770 7.93 39.69 21.71
N HIS A 771 8.45 39.37 22.89
CA HIS A 771 8.27 40.17 24.09
C HIS A 771 9.56 40.96 24.39
N VAL A 772 9.62 42.22 23.92
CA VAL A 772 10.82 43.07 24.01
C VAL A 772 10.51 44.33 24.80
N GLY A 773 11.34 44.66 25.80
CA GLY A 773 11.16 45.87 26.62
C GLY A 773 9.86 45.89 27.43
N GLY A 774 9.38 44.73 27.86
CA GLY A 774 8.14 44.61 28.64
C GLY A 774 6.85 44.68 27.80
N GLN A 775 6.94 44.66 26.47
CA GLN A 775 5.79 44.71 25.57
C GLN A 775 5.81 43.58 24.53
N LEU A 776 4.65 43.00 24.28
CA LEU A 776 4.43 42.07 23.20
C LEU A 776 4.32 42.81 21.85
N ARG A 777 5.04 42.34 20.83
CA ARG A 777 5.05 42.92 19.47
C ARG A 777 4.97 41.83 18.40
N GLN A 778 4.45 42.21 17.23
CA GLN A 778 4.38 41.36 16.04
C GLN A 778 5.49 41.72 15.07
N ASP A 779 6.41 40.78 14.83
CA ASP A 779 7.45 40.89 13.82
C ASP A 779 7.10 40.01 12.61
N TRP A 780 7.35 40.52 11.40
CA TRP A 780 7.17 39.75 10.17
C TRP A 780 8.53 39.43 9.57
N ILE A 781 9.01 38.22 9.88
CA ILE A 781 10.37 37.80 9.55
C ILE A 781 10.43 37.18 8.16
N SER A 782 11.61 37.23 7.53
CA SER A 782 11.82 36.63 6.20
C SER A 782 11.72 35.11 6.24
N GLY A 783 11.48 34.47 5.09
CA GLY A 783 11.54 33.02 4.97
C GLY A 783 12.88 32.41 5.42
N SER A 784 14.00 33.10 5.20
CA SER A 784 15.32 32.65 5.67
C SER A 784 15.45 32.69 7.19
N GLU A 785 15.03 33.79 7.82
CA GLU A 785 15.05 33.95 9.28
C GLU A 785 14.08 32.97 9.96
N MET A 786 12.90 32.76 9.38
CA MET A 786 11.93 31.75 9.81
C MET A 786 12.53 30.34 9.81
N ASN A 787 13.19 29.96 8.71
CA ASN A 787 13.87 28.67 8.61
C ASN A 787 15.03 28.54 9.60
N TYR A 788 15.78 29.63 9.83
CA TYR A 788 16.84 29.66 10.84
C TYR A 788 16.27 29.41 12.24
N LEU A 789 15.27 30.18 12.69
CA LEU A 789 14.67 30.01 14.01
C LEU A 789 14.08 28.61 14.22
N LEU A 790 13.39 28.05 13.22
CA LEU A 790 12.85 26.70 13.29
C LEU A 790 13.93 25.63 13.47
N ARG A 791 15.10 25.82 12.85
CA ARG A 791 16.21 24.86 12.96
C ARG A 791 16.99 25.06 14.24
N SER A 792 17.27 26.30 14.60
CA SER A 792 18.27 26.62 15.61
C SER A 792 17.73 26.76 17.02
N ASN A 793 16.46 27.17 17.22
CA ASN A 793 15.95 27.54 18.56
C ASN A 793 16.17 26.44 19.62
N VAL A 794 15.68 25.23 19.34
CA VAL A 794 15.83 24.10 20.27
C VAL A 794 17.27 23.61 20.38
N HIS A 795 18.12 23.81 19.38
CA HIS A 795 19.52 23.40 19.46
C HIS A 795 20.38 24.41 20.21
N GLN A 796 20.09 25.71 20.10
CA GLN A 796 20.88 26.79 20.71
C GLN A 796 20.45 27.15 22.14
N THR A 797 19.22 26.82 22.54
CA THR A 797 18.74 27.12 23.91
C THR A 797 19.49 26.29 24.95
N VAL A 798 20.11 26.92 25.95
CA VAL A 798 20.87 26.21 26.99
C VAL A 798 19.95 25.66 28.08
N THR A 799 20.00 24.35 28.34
CA THR A 799 19.18 23.65 29.34
C THR A 799 19.94 22.51 30.03
N ASP A 800 19.37 21.89 31.07
CA ASP A 800 19.94 20.68 31.68
C ASP A 800 19.76 19.46 30.78
N ILE A 801 18.57 19.33 30.20
CA ILE A 801 18.19 18.18 29.38
C ILE A 801 17.50 18.58 28.07
N PHE A 802 17.73 17.80 27.02
CA PHE A 802 17.03 17.89 25.76
C PHE A 802 16.27 16.58 25.49
N ILE A 803 14.98 16.69 25.14
CA ILE A 803 14.16 15.52 24.81
C ILE A 803 13.62 15.70 23.39
N PRO A 804 14.31 15.19 22.35
CA PRO A 804 13.76 15.21 21.01
C PRO A 804 12.58 14.24 20.94
N SER A 805 11.37 14.76 20.79
CA SER A 805 10.10 13.99 20.79
C SER A 805 9.28 14.21 19.50
N GLY A 806 9.90 14.84 18.50
CA GLY A 806 9.42 15.04 17.14
C GLY A 806 10.56 15.48 16.22
N GLY A 807 10.26 15.73 14.94
CA GLY A 807 11.24 16.12 13.93
C GLY A 807 11.58 15.00 12.95
N ARG A 808 12.24 15.35 11.85
CA ARG A 808 12.64 14.40 10.81
C ARG A 808 13.83 13.55 11.29
N PRO A 809 13.97 12.30 10.81
CA PRO A 809 15.21 11.54 11.01
C PRO A 809 16.44 12.33 10.56
N ARG A 810 17.57 12.17 11.26
CA ARG A 810 18.86 12.83 10.99
C ARG A 810 18.83 14.36 11.09
N THR A 811 17.94 14.92 11.90
CA THR A 811 17.88 16.36 12.17
C THR A 811 19.23 16.87 12.70
N LEU A 812 19.87 16.12 13.59
CA LEU A 812 21.28 16.30 13.95
C LEU A 812 22.11 15.17 13.34
N ASN A 813 23.17 15.53 12.63
CA ASN A 813 24.07 14.63 11.94
C ASN A 813 25.53 15.09 12.08
N GLU A 814 26.46 14.28 11.58
CA GLU A 814 27.90 14.52 11.65
C GLU A 814 28.34 15.85 11.03
N ASN A 815 27.54 16.45 10.14
CA ASN A 815 27.87 17.72 9.49
C ASN A 815 27.25 18.94 10.18
N ASN A 816 26.34 18.76 11.15
CA ASN A 816 25.67 19.88 11.82
C ASN A 816 25.52 19.72 13.34
N TYR A 817 26.18 18.74 13.96
CA TYR A 817 26.12 18.57 15.42
C TYR A 817 26.61 19.82 16.19
N GLU A 818 27.46 20.63 15.56
CA GLU A 818 27.94 21.91 16.09
C GLU A 818 26.81 22.93 16.33
N GLU A 819 25.67 22.80 15.63
CA GLU A 819 24.47 23.62 15.89
C GLU A 819 23.91 23.42 17.31
N PHE A 820 24.30 22.32 17.97
CA PHE A 820 23.94 22.00 19.36
C PHE A 820 24.94 22.56 20.40
N LEU A 821 25.94 23.32 19.97
CA LEU A 821 26.96 23.93 20.83
C LEU A 821 26.68 25.42 21.03
N ASP A 822 27.08 25.95 22.19
CA ASP A 822 27.09 27.38 22.46
C ASP A 822 28.33 28.07 21.83
N ASP A 823 28.40 29.39 21.96
CA ASP A 823 29.52 30.21 21.42
C ASP A 823 30.90 29.82 21.99
N LYS A 824 30.95 29.01 23.06
CA LYS A 824 32.18 28.51 23.69
C LYS A 824 32.49 27.07 23.29
N GLY A 825 31.72 26.49 22.36
CA GLY A 825 31.84 25.10 21.94
C GLY A 825 31.32 24.10 22.96
N LYS A 826 30.57 24.53 23.98
CA LYS A 826 30.00 23.64 25.00
C LYS A 826 28.60 23.20 24.55
N PRO A 827 28.24 21.92 24.74
CA PRO A 827 26.88 21.47 24.48
C PRO A 827 25.84 22.28 25.26
N THR A 828 24.79 22.67 24.55
CA THR A 828 23.66 23.42 25.10
C THR A 828 22.73 22.58 25.98
N ALA A 829 22.95 21.26 26.08
CA ALA A 829 22.33 20.42 27.11
C ALA A 829 23.33 19.40 27.65
N ARG A 830 23.19 19.05 28.95
CA ARG A 830 24.05 18.06 29.62
C ARG A 830 23.65 16.62 29.28
N ALA A 831 22.38 16.41 28.96
CA ALA A 831 21.86 15.10 28.56
C ALA A 831 20.82 15.19 27.45
N ILE A 832 20.70 14.11 26.68
CA ILE A 832 19.70 13.92 25.64
C ILE A 832 18.96 12.59 25.90
N VAL A 833 17.63 12.62 25.93
CA VAL A 833 16.79 11.41 26.02
C VAL A 833 15.95 11.32 24.75
N GLU A 834 16.32 10.42 23.84
CA GLU A 834 15.71 10.39 22.50
C GLU A 834 14.30 9.77 22.49
N GLY A 835 13.27 10.61 22.44
CA GLY A 835 11.88 10.18 22.26
C GLY A 835 11.52 9.86 20.81
N ALA A 836 12.06 10.63 19.86
CA ALA A 836 11.87 10.45 18.42
C ALA A 836 12.84 9.41 17.85
N ASN A 837 12.40 8.73 16.78
CA ASN A 837 13.25 7.76 16.09
C ASN A 837 14.30 8.45 15.25
N LEU A 838 15.57 8.07 15.44
CA LEU A 838 16.69 8.47 14.60
C LEU A 838 16.85 9.99 14.47
N TYR A 839 16.55 10.77 15.52
CA TYR A 839 16.74 12.22 15.50
C TYR A 839 18.23 12.57 15.31
N LEU A 840 19.12 11.88 16.02
CA LEU A 840 20.57 11.97 15.86
C LEU A 840 21.12 10.83 14.97
N THR A 841 22.11 11.13 14.11
CA THR A 841 22.92 10.09 13.46
C THR A 841 23.92 9.47 14.44
N ALA A 842 24.53 8.33 14.08
CA ALA A 842 25.58 7.72 14.91
C ALA A 842 26.81 8.65 15.06
N GLY A 843 27.16 9.40 14.01
CA GLY A 843 28.24 10.39 14.03
C GLY A 843 27.94 11.54 14.99
N ALA A 844 26.75 12.15 14.89
CA ALA A 844 26.35 13.22 15.82
C ALA A 844 26.35 12.76 17.28
N ARG A 845 25.82 11.57 17.57
CA ARG A 845 25.86 11.01 18.94
C ARG A 845 27.29 10.92 19.45
N ARG A 846 28.22 10.41 18.62
CA ARG A 846 29.61 10.24 19.00
C ARG A 846 30.29 11.55 19.35
N GLU A 847 30.14 12.57 18.51
CA GLU A 847 30.77 13.87 18.74
C GLU A 847 30.20 14.55 19.98
N LEU A 848 28.89 14.49 20.20
CA LEU A 848 28.27 15.04 21.41
C LEU A 848 28.66 14.27 22.69
N GLU A 849 28.74 12.94 22.63
CA GLU A 849 29.19 12.13 23.77
C GLU A 849 30.66 12.40 24.14
N LYS A 850 31.55 12.62 23.16
CA LYS A 850 32.94 13.06 23.41
C LYS A 850 33.01 14.40 24.13
N LEU A 851 32.04 15.29 23.90
CA LEU A 851 31.90 16.57 24.59
C LEU A 851 31.22 16.43 25.97
N GLY A 852 30.96 15.20 26.43
CA GLY A 852 30.42 14.91 27.76
C GLY A 852 28.90 14.89 27.85
N VAL A 853 28.17 14.93 26.73
CA VAL A 853 26.71 14.81 26.74
C VAL A 853 26.30 13.37 27.03
N LEU A 854 25.43 13.16 28.02
CA LEU A 854 24.85 11.84 28.27
C LEU A 854 23.68 11.58 27.32
N ILE A 855 23.79 10.59 26.43
CA ILE A 855 22.75 10.31 25.43
C ILE A 855 22.08 8.95 25.71
N ILE A 856 20.81 8.99 26.12
CA ILE A 856 19.96 7.79 26.12
C ILE A 856 19.40 7.61 24.72
N LYS A 857 19.93 6.61 24.04
CA LYS A 857 19.57 6.28 22.66
C LYS A 857 18.07 5.95 22.52
N ASP A 858 17.51 6.30 21.36
CA ASP A 858 16.11 6.05 21.01
C ASP A 858 15.69 4.58 21.19
N SER A 859 16.58 3.64 20.85
CA SER A 859 16.35 2.20 21.03
C SER A 859 16.14 1.76 22.48
N SER A 860 16.47 2.60 23.46
CA SER A 860 16.20 2.39 24.88
C SER A 860 15.06 3.29 25.37
N ALA A 861 15.13 4.59 25.07
CA ALA A 861 14.24 5.61 25.63
C ALA A 861 12.77 5.46 25.20
N ASN A 862 12.51 5.13 23.93
CA ASN A 862 11.15 5.16 23.38
C ASN A 862 10.49 3.77 23.21
N LYS A 863 11.01 2.74 23.89
CA LYS A 863 10.50 1.36 23.80
C LYS A 863 9.12 1.12 24.46
N GLY A 864 8.60 2.09 25.22
CA GLY A 864 7.32 1.95 25.94
C GLY A 864 6.14 1.55 25.04
N GLY A 865 6.04 2.15 23.85
CA GLY A 865 5.01 1.79 22.87
C GLY A 865 5.12 0.35 22.36
N VAL A 866 6.33 -0.19 22.18
CA VAL A 866 6.51 -1.55 21.67
C VAL A 866 6.16 -2.59 22.74
N ILE A 867 6.50 -2.31 24.00
CA ILE A 867 6.13 -3.12 25.16
C ILE A 867 4.61 -3.14 25.33
N CYS A 868 3.98 -1.96 25.34
CA CYS A 868 2.53 -1.84 25.49
C CYS A 868 1.79 -2.73 24.48
N SER A 869 2.15 -2.55 23.22
CA SER A 869 1.45 -3.24 22.17
C SER A 869 1.84 -4.73 22.04
N SER A 870 2.99 -5.19 22.56
CA SER A 870 3.31 -6.63 22.71
C SER A 870 2.38 -7.29 23.72
N PHE A 871 2.19 -6.65 24.88
CA PHE A 871 1.22 -7.12 25.86
C PHE A 871 -0.24 -6.99 25.37
N GLU A 872 -0.57 -5.99 24.55
CA GLU A 872 -1.87 -5.93 23.86
C GLU A 872 -2.08 -7.16 22.98
N VAL A 873 -1.08 -7.54 22.16
CA VAL A 873 -1.13 -8.73 21.31
C VAL A 873 -1.30 -9.99 22.16
N LEU A 874 -0.46 -10.18 23.19
CA LEU A 874 -0.54 -11.35 24.07
C LEU A 874 -1.92 -11.48 24.72
N SER A 875 -2.45 -10.36 25.24
CA SER A 875 -3.76 -10.31 25.88
C SER A 875 -4.89 -10.56 24.87
N GLY A 876 -4.80 -10.00 23.67
CA GLY A 876 -5.77 -10.21 22.59
C GLY A 876 -5.77 -11.65 22.08
N LEU A 877 -4.61 -12.28 21.92
CA LEU A 877 -4.50 -13.71 21.58
C LEU A 877 -5.10 -14.62 22.67
N THR A 878 -5.01 -14.20 23.94
CA THR A 878 -5.50 -14.97 25.08
C THR A 878 -7.01 -14.83 25.26
N LEU A 879 -7.52 -13.60 25.23
CA LEU A 879 -8.88 -13.25 25.63
C LEU A 879 -9.85 -13.10 24.46
N GLY A 880 -9.35 -12.80 23.26
CA GLY A 880 -10.17 -12.27 22.17
C GLY A 880 -10.74 -10.88 22.49
N ASP A 881 -11.47 -10.30 21.54
CA ASP A 881 -11.86 -8.88 21.60
C ASP A 881 -12.84 -8.55 22.74
N GLN A 882 -13.78 -9.45 23.04
CA GLN A 882 -14.83 -9.20 24.06
C GLN A 882 -14.25 -9.17 25.48
N LEU A 883 -13.60 -10.26 25.91
CA LEU A 883 -13.01 -10.35 27.24
C LEU A 883 -11.86 -9.35 27.42
N PHE A 884 -11.11 -9.03 26.36
CA PHE A 884 -10.12 -7.97 26.42
C PHE A 884 -10.78 -6.62 26.77
N PHE A 885 -11.89 -6.28 26.10
CA PHE A 885 -12.58 -5.02 26.34
C PHE A 885 -13.12 -4.90 27.77
N GLU A 886 -13.69 -5.99 28.30
CA GLU A 886 -14.21 -6.05 29.69
C GLU A 886 -13.11 -5.82 30.73
N ASN A 887 -11.88 -6.26 30.46
CA ASN A 887 -10.76 -6.17 31.40
C ASN A 887 -9.74 -5.07 31.06
N LYS A 888 -10.04 -4.22 30.06
CA LYS A 888 -9.09 -3.29 29.45
C LYS A 888 -8.39 -2.38 30.45
N ASN A 889 -9.12 -1.79 31.39
CA ASN A 889 -8.56 -0.81 32.32
C ASN A 889 -7.46 -1.44 33.19
N GLN A 890 -7.72 -2.62 33.76
CA GLN A 890 -6.73 -3.33 34.55
C GLN A 890 -5.54 -3.79 33.71
N ILE A 891 -5.77 -4.30 32.49
CA ILE A 891 -4.70 -4.68 31.56
C ILE A 891 -3.78 -3.48 31.29
N VAL A 892 -4.36 -2.31 31.01
CA VAL A 892 -3.59 -1.09 30.75
C VAL A 892 -2.76 -0.69 31.97
N ASP A 893 -3.35 -0.69 33.17
CA ASP A 893 -2.63 -0.33 34.40
C ASP A 893 -1.43 -1.27 34.65
N GLU A 894 -1.62 -2.58 34.49
CA GLU A 894 -0.55 -3.58 34.64
C GLU A 894 0.55 -3.40 33.58
N ILE A 895 0.19 -3.04 32.34
CA ILE A 895 1.13 -2.72 31.27
C ILE A 895 1.95 -1.46 31.60
N LEU A 896 1.32 -0.40 32.12
CA LEU A 896 2.03 0.83 32.51
C LEU A 896 3.05 0.56 33.62
N VAL A 897 2.72 -0.30 34.58
CA VAL A 897 3.66 -0.77 35.61
C VAL A 897 4.84 -1.51 34.97
N ARG A 898 4.56 -2.42 34.02
CA ARG A 898 5.60 -3.17 33.30
C ARG A 898 6.54 -2.25 32.51
N ILE A 899 6.01 -1.25 31.81
CA ILE A 899 6.80 -0.26 31.06
C ILE A 899 7.77 0.49 31.99
N LYS A 900 7.27 1.01 33.12
CA LYS A 900 8.11 1.69 34.12
C LYS A 900 9.23 0.77 34.62
N HIS A 901 8.89 -0.47 34.93
CA HIS A 901 9.86 -1.45 35.41
C HIS A 901 10.97 -1.72 34.39
N CYS A 902 10.61 -2.00 33.13
CA CYS A 902 11.57 -2.26 32.06
C CYS A 902 12.44 -1.03 31.72
N ALA A 903 11.89 0.19 31.78
CA ALA A 903 12.65 1.42 31.60
C ALA A 903 13.64 1.65 32.75
N LEU A 904 13.21 1.42 33.99
CA LEU A 904 14.03 1.61 35.18
C LEU A 904 15.22 0.65 35.23
N LEU A 905 15.01 -0.64 34.92
CA LEU A 905 16.08 -1.63 34.90
C LEU A 905 17.16 -1.28 33.87
N GLU A 906 16.76 -0.91 32.65
CA GLU A 906 17.71 -0.53 31.59
C GLU A 906 18.42 0.78 31.93
N ALA A 907 17.70 1.81 32.39
CA ALA A 907 18.29 3.09 32.80
C ALA A 907 19.39 2.91 33.86
N ARG A 908 19.11 2.09 34.88
CA ARG A 908 20.08 1.82 35.95
C ARG A 908 21.28 1.03 35.44
N LEU A 909 21.08 0.02 34.60
CA LEU A 909 22.18 -0.74 34.01
C LEU A 909 23.05 0.16 33.12
N LEU A 910 22.45 1.01 32.29
CA LEU A 910 23.14 1.97 31.43
C LEU A 910 24.04 2.90 32.25
N LEU A 911 23.45 3.60 33.23
CA LEU A 911 24.16 4.59 34.04
C LEU A 911 25.21 3.95 34.95
N LYS A 912 24.91 2.79 35.53
CA LYS A 912 25.89 2.01 36.32
C LYS A 912 27.09 1.61 35.46
N THR A 913 26.85 1.03 34.29
CA THR A 913 27.92 0.57 33.40
C THR A 913 28.75 1.74 32.89
N HIS A 914 28.12 2.86 32.53
CA HIS A 914 28.82 4.08 32.13
C HIS A 914 29.73 4.59 33.25
N LYS A 915 29.22 4.63 34.49
CA LYS A 915 30.01 5.03 35.67
C LYS A 915 31.19 4.11 35.94
N GLU A 916 31.02 2.81 35.76
CA GLU A 916 32.05 1.79 36.06
C GLU A 916 33.11 1.69 34.96
N THR A 917 32.75 1.90 33.69
CA THR A 917 33.61 1.62 32.54
C THR A 917 34.05 2.85 31.75
N GLY A 918 33.36 3.99 31.91
CA GLY A 918 33.54 5.18 31.07
C GLY A 918 33.03 5.02 29.63
N GLN A 919 32.45 3.88 29.27
CA GLN A 919 31.90 3.66 27.93
C GLN A 919 30.70 4.57 27.67
N PHE A 920 30.54 4.98 26.42
CA PHE A 920 29.43 5.84 26.00
C PHE A 920 28.08 5.13 26.11
N LEU A 921 27.05 5.85 26.55
CA LEU A 921 25.72 5.29 26.84
C LEU A 921 25.08 4.69 25.58
N THR A 922 25.34 5.28 24.42
CA THR A 922 24.82 4.78 23.14
C THR A 922 25.41 3.44 22.74
N ASP A 923 26.69 3.19 23.08
CA ASP A 923 27.35 1.90 22.86
C ASP A 923 26.83 0.85 23.83
N ILE A 924 26.70 1.21 25.12
CA ILE A 924 26.16 0.33 26.15
C ILE A 924 24.71 -0.08 25.80
N SER A 925 23.89 0.85 25.32
CA SER A 925 22.52 0.56 24.83
C SER A 925 22.52 -0.53 23.75
N ASN A 926 23.44 -0.44 22.77
CA ASN A 926 23.58 -1.47 21.74
C ASN A 926 24.06 -2.80 22.31
N GLN A 927 25.02 -2.79 23.24
CA GLN A 927 25.53 -3.99 23.89
C GLN A 927 24.42 -4.71 24.68
N ILE A 928 23.60 -3.99 25.43
CA ILE A 928 22.43 -4.54 26.14
C ILE A 928 21.48 -5.22 25.15
N SER A 929 21.09 -4.51 24.09
CA SER A 929 20.22 -5.09 23.06
C SER A 929 20.83 -6.32 22.40
N ASN A 930 22.13 -6.29 22.08
CA ASN A 930 22.82 -7.40 21.42
C ASN A 930 22.92 -8.63 22.34
N HIS A 931 23.33 -8.46 23.61
CA HIS A 931 23.42 -9.57 24.56
C HIS A 931 22.05 -10.21 24.84
N ILE A 932 21.01 -9.41 25.09
CA ILE A 932 19.67 -9.95 25.33
C ILE A 932 19.18 -10.71 24.09
N ASN A 933 19.33 -10.13 22.90
CA ASN A 933 18.93 -10.80 21.67
C ASN A 933 19.72 -12.09 21.44
N GLN A 934 21.05 -12.07 21.60
CA GLN A 934 21.91 -13.25 21.44
C GLN A 934 21.50 -14.38 22.39
N PHE A 935 21.32 -14.10 23.68
CA PHE A 935 20.86 -15.11 24.64
C PHE A 935 19.46 -15.62 24.31
N THR A 936 18.56 -14.73 23.89
CA THR A 936 17.21 -15.13 23.44
C THR A 936 17.30 -16.11 22.26
N TYR A 937 18.16 -15.87 21.27
CA TYR A 937 18.32 -16.76 20.14
C TYR A 937 18.95 -18.10 20.52
N HIS A 938 20.01 -18.09 21.31
CA HIS A 938 20.63 -19.34 21.77
C HIS A 938 19.62 -20.22 22.53
N LEU A 939 18.78 -19.61 23.36
CA LEU A 939 17.70 -20.31 24.06
C LEU A 939 16.59 -20.77 23.10
N LEU A 940 16.18 -19.95 22.13
CA LEU A 940 15.20 -20.32 21.13
C LEU A 940 15.66 -21.49 20.25
N ASP A 941 16.89 -21.45 19.74
CA ASP A 941 17.46 -22.52 18.90
C ASP A 941 17.55 -23.86 19.65
N TYR A 942 17.71 -23.81 20.98
CA TYR A 942 17.62 -24.96 21.85
C TYR A 942 16.16 -25.41 22.03
N LEU A 943 15.27 -24.50 22.42
CA LEU A 943 13.86 -24.78 22.70
C LEU A 943 13.08 -25.26 21.47
N ASP A 944 13.43 -24.79 20.27
CA ASP A 944 12.76 -25.17 19.02
C ASP A 944 12.92 -26.65 18.68
N LYS A 945 13.96 -27.31 19.21
CA LYS A 945 14.20 -28.76 19.06
C LYS A 945 13.46 -29.61 20.10
N THR A 946 12.84 -28.98 21.09
CA THR A 946 12.17 -29.62 22.22
C THR A 946 10.69 -29.31 22.23
N SER A 947 9.84 -30.21 22.71
CA SER A 947 8.42 -29.90 22.96
C SER A 947 8.24 -29.39 24.38
N LEU A 948 7.41 -28.35 24.55
CA LEU A 948 7.07 -27.86 25.89
C LEU A 948 6.16 -28.87 26.63
N SER A 949 6.31 -28.96 27.96
CA SER A 949 5.43 -29.74 28.81
C SER A 949 3.99 -29.20 28.76
N LYS A 950 3.02 -30.09 28.90
CA LYS A 950 1.61 -29.72 29.08
C LYS A 950 1.25 -29.42 30.53
N ASP A 951 2.11 -29.80 31.47
CA ASP A 951 1.92 -29.54 32.90
C ASP A 951 2.25 -28.08 33.22
N SER A 952 1.30 -27.36 33.82
CA SER A 952 1.51 -25.98 34.26
C SER A 952 2.50 -25.85 35.41
N ALA A 953 2.74 -26.94 36.16
CA ALA A 953 3.72 -26.97 37.24
C ALA A 953 5.17 -27.12 36.73
N ASP A 954 5.36 -27.48 35.46
CA ASP A 954 6.69 -27.54 34.84
C ASP A 954 7.40 -26.18 34.93
N PRO A 955 8.68 -26.13 35.31
CA PRO A 955 9.38 -24.86 35.50
C PRO A 955 9.44 -23.99 34.22
N SER A 956 9.41 -24.59 33.02
CA SER A 956 9.32 -23.85 31.75
C SER A 956 7.97 -23.16 31.60
N MET A 957 6.90 -23.83 32.01
CA MET A 957 5.55 -23.28 31.97
C MET A 957 5.31 -22.23 33.04
N LYS A 958 5.88 -22.40 34.24
CA LYS A 958 5.89 -21.34 35.27
C LYS A 958 6.66 -20.10 34.80
N CYS A 959 7.82 -20.27 34.17
CA CYS A 959 8.57 -19.16 33.58
C CYS A 959 7.75 -18.41 32.51
N PHE A 960 6.97 -19.12 31.69
CA PHE A 960 6.03 -18.50 30.75
C PHE A 960 4.93 -17.70 31.48
N LEU A 961 4.30 -18.28 32.50
CA LEU A 961 3.23 -17.62 33.26
C LEU A 961 3.73 -16.40 34.06
N ASP A 962 4.98 -16.42 34.54
CA ASP A 962 5.59 -15.31 35.27
C ASP A 962 5.82 -14.07 34.41
N TYR A 963 6.07 -14.25 33.11
CA TYR A 963 6.13 -13.16 32.14
C TYR A 963 4.76 -12.51 31.91
N CYS A 964 3.68 -13.29 31.97
CA CYS A 964 2.32 -12.82 31.70
C CYS A 964 1.82 -11.81 32.75
N LEU A 965 0.85 -10.98 32.34
CA LEU A 965 0.23 -9.98 33.21
C LEU A 965 -0.47 -10.64 34.43
N PRO A 966 -0.41 -10.03 35.62
CA PRO A 966 -1.08 -10.53 36.83
C PRO A 966 -2.53 -10.96 36.65
N LEU A 967 -3.33 -10.18 35.92
CA LEU A 967 -4.71 -10.55 35.60
C LEU A 967 -4.77 -11.86 34.80
N LEU A 968 -3.98 -11.98 33.73
CA LEU A 968 -4.02 -13.13 32.83
C LEU A 968 -3.59 -14.41 33.53
N ARG A 969 -2.50 -14.37 34.32
CA ARG A 969 -2.02 -15.56 35.03
C ARG A 969 -2.97 -16.02 36.14
N THR A 970 -3.66 -15.10 36.81
CA THR A 970 -4.50 -15.43 37.97
C THR A 970 -5.89 -15.91 37.54
N TYR A 971 -6.49 -15.26 36.54
CA TYR A 971 -7.89 -15.50 36.18
C TYR A 971 -8.09 -16.18 34.82
N PHE A 972 -7.07 -16.18 33.95
CA PHE A 972 -7.16 -16.68 32.56
C PHE A 972 -6.02 -17.64 32.20
N GLN A 973 -5.48 -18.37 33.19
CA GLN A 973 -4.36 -19.29 33.00
C GLN A 973 -4.66 -20.35 31.94
N ASP A 974 -5.85 -20.95 31.95
CA ASP A 974 -6.25 -21.97 30.98
C ASP A 974 -6.25 -21.45 29.53
N TYR A 975 -6.66 -20.19 29.34
CA TYR A 975 -6.62 -19.53 28.04
C TYR A 975 -5.17 -19.30 27.57
N LEU A 976 -4.27 -18.88 28.47
CA LEU A 976 -2.84 -18.73 28.15
C LEU A 976 -2.23 -20.07 27.69
N LEU A 977 -2.59 -21.16 28.36
CA LEU A 977 -2.08 -22.50 28.03
C LEU A 977 -2.67 -23.05 26.74
N LYS A 978 -3.90 -22.71 26.38
CA LYS A 978 -4.59 -23.25 25.21
C LYS A 978 -4.40 -22.41 23.94
N GLU A 979 -4.58 -21.09 24.03
CA GLU A 979 -4.72 -20.22 22.86
C GLU A 979 -3.37 -19.74 22.31
N ILE A 980 -2.38 -19.55 23.18
CA ILE A 980 -1.04 -19.10 22.82
C ILE A 980 -0.28 -20.24 22.14
N PRO A 981 0.17 -20.05 20.88
CA PRO A 981 0.94 -21.08 20.18
C PRO A 981 2.24 -21.46 20.90
N GLU A 982 2.67 -22.71 20.77
CA GLU A 982 3.89 -23.21 21.40
C GLU A 982 5.13 -22.37 21.07
N HIS A 983 5.28 -21.95 19.80
CA HIS A 983 6.40 -21.11 19.40
C HIS A 983 6.39 -19.71 20.07
N HIS A 984 5.22 -19.14 20.40
CA HIS A 984 5.15 -17.91 21.19
C HIS A 984 5.62 -18.15 22.62
N LYS A 985 5.19 -19.26 23.24
CA LYS A 985 5.59 -19.63 24.60
C LYS A 985 7.11 -19.79 24.68
N LYS A 986 7.73 -20.47 23.71
CA LYS A 986 9.19 -20.60 23.61
C LYS A 986 9.88 -19.25 23.50
N ALA A 987 9.38 -18.35 22.64
CA ALA A 987 9.92 -17.00 22.50
C ALA A 987 9.79 -16.16 23.78
N ILE A 988 8.68 -16.31 24.51
CA ILE A 988 8.45 -15.65 25.80
C ILE A 988 9.45 -16.16 26.85
N ILE A 989 9.58 -17.48 27.00
CA ILE A 989 10.51 -18.10 27.96
C ILE A 989 11.95 -17.63 27.68
N ALA A 990 12.39 -17.74 26.43
CA ALA A 990 13.73 -17.34 26.01
C ALA A 990 14.01 -15.85 26.30
N CYS A 991 13.08 -14.97 25.91
CA CYS A 991 13.22 -13.53 26.12
C CYS A 991 13.17 -13.16 27.60
N HIS A 992 12.29 -13.79 28.39
CA HIS A 992 12.14 -13.49 29.81
C HIS A 992 13.41 -13.83 30.59
N ILE A 993 13.99 -15.00 30.32
CA ILE A 993 15.23 -15.44 30.94
C ILE A 993 16.40 -14.55 30.49
N ALA A 994 16.55 -14.31 29.19
CA ALA A 994 17.65 -13.51 28.64
C ALA A 994 17.67 -12.08 29.21
N SER A 995 16.51 -11.41 29.19
CA SER A 995 16.37 -10.03 29.68
C SER A 995 16.65 -9.93 31.19
N ASN A 996 16.04 -10.81 32.00
CA ASN A 996 16.29 -10.86 33.45
C ASN A 996 17.76 -11.13 33.79
N LEU A 997 18.42 -12.02 33.03
CA LEU A 997 19.82 -12.36 33.27
C LEU A 997 20.73 -11.16 33.04
N VAL A 998 20.58 -10.47 31.90
CA VAL A 998 21.38 -9.28 31.56
C VAL A 998 21.14 -8.15 32.54
N TYR A 999 19.89 -7.84 32.90
CA TYR A 999 19.61 -6.77 33.85
C TYR A 999 20.10 -7.07 35.27
N LYS A 1000 20.04 -8.33 35.73
CA LYS A 1000 20.49 -8.70 37.09
C LYS A 1000 22.00 -8.87 37.19
N LYS A 1001 22.65 -9.46 36.18
CA LYS A 1001 24.08 -9.82 36.22
C LYS A 1001 24.99 -8.80 35.53
N GLY A 1002 24.44 -7.94 34.67
CA GLY A 1002 25.20 -6.95 33.91
C GLY A 1002 25.83 -7.52 32.63
N LEU A 1003 26.54 -6.66 31.89
CA LEU A 1003 27.11 -6.99 30.58
C LEU A 1003 28.38 -7.86 30.64
N SER A 1004 29.03 -7.99 31.80
CA SER A 1004 30.22 -8.81 31.97
C SER A 1004 29.94 -10.32 32.07
N TRP A 1005 28.66 -10.72 32.07
CA TRP A 1005 28.25 -12.10 32.18
C TRP A 1005 28.47 -12.85 30.86
N SER A 1006 29.32 -13.89 30.89
CA SER A 1006 29.83 -14.61 29.72
C SER A 1006 29.54 -16.11 29.59
N PRO A 1007 29.07 -16.86 30.61
CA PRO A 1007 28.75 -18.28 30.43
C PRO A 1007 27.72 -18.55 29.32
N THR A 1008 27.77 -19.74 28.75
CA THR A 1008 26.78 -20.23 27.79
C THR A 1008 25.41 -20.35 28.46
N VAL A 1009 24.47 -19.49 28.06
CA VAL A 1009 23.11 -19.48 28.64
C VAL A 1009 22.37 -20.81 28.49
N VAL A 1010 22.70 -21.59 27.46
CA VAL A 1010 22.14 -22.93 27.19
C VAL A 1010 22.64 -23.95 28.22
N ASP A 1011 23.92 -23.95 28.56
CA ASP A 1011 24.50 -24.96 29.46
C ASP A 1011 23.98 -24.79 30.90
N ILE A 1012 23.67 -23.56 31.30
CA ILE A 1012 23.07 -23.27 32.60
C ILE A 1012 21.54 -23.17 32.56
N PHE A 1013 20.91 -23.40 31.41
CA PHE A 1013 19.45 -23.32 31.28
C PHE A 1013 18.70 -24.19 32.30
N PRO A 1014 19.12 -25.43 32.61
CA PRO A 1014 18.49 -26.22 33.67
C PRO A 1014 18.54 -25.56 35.05
N VAL A 1015 19.62 -24.85 35.37
CA VAL A 1015 19.77 -24.12 36.66
C VAL A 1015 18.93 -22.85 36.66
N LEU A 1016 18.82 -22.18 35.51
CA LEU A 1016 17.98 -20.98 35.36
C LEU A 1016 16.51 -21.32 35.47
N ILE A 1017 16.07 -22.42 34.86
CA ILE A 1017 14.67 -22.83 34.87
C ILE A 1017 14.25 -23.41 36.23
N ALA A 1018 15.15 -24.09 36.95
CA ALA A 1018 14.89 -24.58 38.30
C ALA A 1018 14.63 -23.48 39.34
N GLN A 1019 14.92 -22.20 39.04
CA GLN A 1019 14.53 -21.07 39.91
C GLN A 1019 13.01 -20.86 39.98
N TYR A 1020 12.29 -21.47 39.06
CA TYR A 1020 10.84 -21.43 38.98
C TYR A 1020 10.18 -22.68 39.61
N ASP A 1021 10.96 -23.66 40.10
CA ASP A 1021 10.42 -24.86 40.75
C ASP A 1021 9.73 -24.57 42.08
#